data_AF-A0A3C1P2R4-F1
#
_entry.id   AF-A0A3C1P2R4-F1
#
_cell.length_a   1.000
_cell.length_b   1.000
_cell.length_c   1.000
_cell.angle_alpha   90.00
_cell.angle_beta   90.00
_cell.angle_gamma   90.00
#
_symmetry.space_group_name_H-M   'P 1'
#
loop_
_entity.id
_entity.type
_entity.pdbx_description
1 polymer ?
#
loop_
_entity_poly.entity_id
_entity_poly.type
_entity_poly.pdbx_seq_one_letter_code
_entity_poly.pdbx_strand_id
1 'polypeptide(L)'
;MTRRVGGRWAATALASTLLLGALPWQAAAAPAIDAGGAAERARPTAETRVSGSVAEFIQQIPGIVPIKAGYKGTSSFIPPAIAKGKDRRGCNLRQRMLIQSAFVAPKVGRKCALKGGVWYVNNGTKRVTRAKDVAFSPTMTLSDAWGQGASQWTPAQRLAWATQVAKPGPAQRAKAATYQQATQQLIFASDLETASNLESATVTAMSDAELYSKFCKRGIATLLFLASYPSMTALCSRSDSDVWSALEVADDLESFCMAYVARVLNVRSWGLSLSPQELQLLEATSAKCGYSTLYILLVLASAENGIIPIPQPQAVSTTVDGVTASESVVTLPFRDFYPSRGGLPVGPELFGVAAPVDWGEPGLQTDYLRLWDAGVSWRQMQPSKDGPIDWEKLDLTMAMAKKIGAKVMYVLGDTPAWANGGKSGATPPTDLGDAATFAGQVCSRYKVTNPITSFEVWNEGNLTTFWTGTMEELADLTAKVSAAVRACRGATMVFASSTGTRASNAFVTNYPAYLKALAARDWPVDGFTVHSYPSASGGPVQRAEEIAQFKTLLAQNGAPLKRLLDTELNYGLAGLGEGRRVIDPATGAAYLSQSFIQSVQYGIDSTFWFLWTQADYDKLGIQLNAGTPQTITAWNQTRSWLLNRTMEQCASGQGITACQMSGGSGNLMLLWTDEGTKQVNLGGLGSRVQQLDGSVSSVPASRVITVGIAPVAVLP
;
A
#
# COMPACT_ATOMS: atom_id res chain seq x y z
N MET A 1 3.64 60.62 -48.31
CA MET A 1 2.74 60.85 -49.46
C MET A 1 1.37 60.27 -49.14
N THR A 2 0.31 61.07 -49.34
CA THR A 2 -1.12 60.72 -49.54
C THR A 2 -1.85 59.89 -48.46
N ARG A 3 -2.71 60.51 -47.62
CA ARG A 3 -4.16 60.87 -47.79
C ARG A 3 -5.10 59.66 -47.62
N ARG A 4 -5.88 59.62 -46.51
CA ARG A 4 -7.31 60.03 -46.35
C ARG A 4 -8.31 58.98 -46.91
N VAL A 5 -9.54 58.74 -46.44
CA VAL A 5 -10.42 59.08 -45.29
C VAL A 5 -11.74 58.32 -45.57
N GLY A 6 -12.49 57.94 -44.52
CA GLY A 6 -13.95 57.72 -44.55
C GLY A 6 -14.34 56.71 -43.47
N GLY A 7 -14.92 57.04 -42.31
CA GLY A 7 -16.10 57.89 -42.02
C GLY A 7 -17.32 56.97 -41.96
N ARG A 8 -18.10 56.84 -40.87
CA ARG A 8 -18.92 57.93 -40.30
C ARG A 8 -19.86 57.48 -39.13
N TRP A 9 -20.09 58.39 -38.15
CA TRP A 9 -21.20 58.63 -37.17
C TRP A 9 -21.49 57.60 -36.04
N ALA A 10 -21.42 57.90 -34.72
CA ALA A 10 -22.15 58.85 -33.82
C ALA A 10 -23.64 58.44 -33.60
N ALA A 11 -24.25 58.42 -32.41
CA ALA A 11 -24.21 59.39 -31.30
C ALA A 11 -24.75 58.83 -29.96
N THR A 12 -24.41 59.55 -28.90
CA THR A 12 -24.79 59.52 -27.47
C THR A 12 -26.23 59.96 -27.15
N ALA A 13 -26.83 59.45 -26.07
CA ALA A 13 -27.72 60.23 -25.18
C ALA A 13 -27.91 59.56 -23.79
N LEU A 14 -27.70 60.37 -22.75
CA LEU A 14 -27.97 60.13 -21.32
C LEU A 14 -29.47 60.22 -20.99
N ALA A 15 -29.91 59.55 -19.91
CA ALA A 15 -30.90 60.10 -18.98
C ALA A 15 -30.79 59.44 -17.59
N SER A 16 -30.75 60.29 -16.57
CA SER A 16 -30.54 60.01 -15.14
C SER A 16 -31.82 60.27 -14.34
N THR A 17 -32.04 59.52 -13.26
CA THR A 17 -32.79 59.89 -12.02
C THR A 17 -32.62 58.72 -11.04
N LEU A 18 -31.88 58.72 -9.91
CA LEU A 18 -31.71 59.59 -8.73
C LEU A 18 -32.98 59.74 -7.88
N LEU A 19 -32.94 59.18 -6.66
CA LEU A 19 -33.42 59.67 -5.34
C LEU A 19 -33.71 58.45 -4.42
N LEU A 20 -33.42 58.39 -3.12
CA LEU A 20 -32.52 59.08 -2.17
C LEU A 20 -32.88 58.54 -0.76
N GLY A 21 -31.90 58.38 0.12
CA GLY A 21 -32.09 58.28 1.59
C GLY A 21 -31.32 57.11 2.22
N ALA A 22 -30.40 57.28 3.18
CA ALA A 22 -29.90 58.46 3.88
C ALA A 22 -28.53 58.14 4.54
N LEU A 23 -27.54 59.03 4.30
CA LEU A 23 -26.49 59.64 5.18
C LEU A 23 -25.64 58.78 6.18
N PRO A 24 -24.45 59.26 6.65
CA PRO A 24 -23.25 59.86 6.00
C PRO A 24 -21.94 59.11 6.41
N TRP A 25 -21.00 58.77 5.51
CA TRP A 25 -19.81 59.52 5.04
C TRP A 25 -18.79 60.05 6.08
N GLN A 26 -17.70 59.29 6.27
CA GLN A 26 -16.28 59.64 6.00
C GLN A 26 -15.44 58.36 6.32
N ALA A 27 -14.87 57.60 5.37
CA ALA A 27 -13.91 57.85 4.30
C ALA A 27 -12.54 57.25 4.67
N ALA A 28 -12.23 56.08 4.09
CA ALA A 28 -10.87 55.72 3.73
C ALA A 28 -10.95 54.98 2.39
N ALA A 29 -10.33 55.58 1.37
CA ALA A 29 -10.48 55.26 -0.03
C ALA A 29 -9.98 53.85 -0.39
N ALA A 30 -10.78 53.13 -1.16
CA ALA A 30 -10.30 52.09 -2.06
C ALA A 30 -9.88 52.73 -3.39
N PRO A 31 -8.72 52.42 -3.97
CA PRO A 31 -8.51 52.58 -5.39
C PRO A 31 -8.88 51.29 -6.13
N ALA A 32 -9.59 51.50 -7.23
CA ALA A 32 -9.84 50.51 -8.26
C ALA A 32 -8.58 50.30 -9.12
N ILE A 33 -8.33 49.02 -9.41
CA ILE A 33 -7.79 48.43 -10.65
C ILE A 33 -6.70 49.23 -11.37
N ASP A 34 -5.46 48.78 -11.21
CA ASP A 34 -4.38 49.01 -12.18
C ASP A 34 -3.96 47.66 -12.79
N ALA A 35 -3.71 47.70 -14.10
CA ALA A 35 -3.17 46.59 -14.87
C ALA A 35 -1.69 46.42 -14.51
N GLY A 36 -1.41 45.64 -13.45
CA GLY A 36 -0.07 45.47 -12.90
C GLY A 36 0.88 44.68 -13.80
N GLY A 37 1.81 45.40 -14.42
CA GLY A 37 3.06 44.84 -14.93
C GLY A 37 3.94 44.22 -13.83
N ALA A 38 4.85 43.36 -14.27
CA ALA A 38 5.78 42.57 -13.48
C ALA A 38 6.42 43.30 -12.28
N ALA A 39 6.32 42.69 -11.10
CA ALA A 39 7.19 42.97 -9.95
C ALA A 39 7.43 41.68 -9.12
N GLU A 40 8.70 41.27 -9.12
CA GLU A 40 9.44 40.50 -8.10
C GLU A 40 8.67 39.73 -7.01
N ARG A 41 8.79 38.40 -7.07
CA ARG A 41 8.51 37.51 -5.93
C ARG A 41 9.44 37.86 -4.77
N ALA A 42 8.91 38.54 -3.76
CA ALA A 42 9.50 38.54 -2.43
C ALA A 42 9.48 37.10 -1.86
N ARG A 43 10.64 36.67 -1.35
CA ARG A 43 10.87 35.38 -0.66
C ARG A 43 10.00 35.31 0.60
N PRO A 44 9.27 34.19 0.86
CA PRO A 44 8.67 33.95 2.16
C PRO A 44 9.76 33.85 3.24
N THR A 45 9.49 34.45 4.40
CA THR A 45 10.34 34.45 5.60
C THR A 45 10.55 33.05 6.17
N ALA A 46 11.73 32.84 6.76
CA ALA A 46 12.19 31.57 7.31
C ALA A 46 11.29 31.03 8.44
N GLU A 47 10.71 29.86 8.22
CA GLU A 47 9.96 29.07 9.21
C GLU A 47 10.89 28.13 10.02
N THR A 48 10.42 27.77 11.20
CA THR A 48 11.10 27.20 12.38
C THR A 48 11.93 25.92 12.19
N ARG A 49 13.04 25.81 12.93
CA ARG A 49 13.94 24.62 12.99
C ARG A 49 13.26 23.39 13.61
N VAL A 50 13.67 22.20 13.16
CA VAL A 50 13.20 20.86 13.59
C VAL A 50 13.62 20.51 15.03
N SER A 51 12.75 19.80 15.77
CA SER A 51 13.04 19.02 16.99
C SER A 51 12.33 17.64 16.90
N GLY A 52 13.01 16.52 17.19
CA GLY A 52 12.40 15.16 17.21
C GLY A 52 13.38 13.99 16.98
N SER A 53 13.19 12.83 17.60
CA SER A 53 14.16 11.70 17.62
C SER A 53 14.20 10.86 16.31
N VAL A 54 15.26 10.08 16.12
CA VAL A 54 15.42 9.15 14.97
C VAL A 54 14.31 8.08 14.93
N ALA A 55 13.81 7.67 16.10
CA ALA A 55 12.70 6.73 16.22
C ALA A 55 11.40 7.31 15.63
N GLU A 56 11.12 8.58 15.90
CA GLU A 56 9.95 9.29 15.35
C GLU A 56 10.03 9.42 13.81
N PHE A 57 11.23 9.37 13.24
CA PHE A 57 11.45 9.42 11.80
C PHE A 57 11.25 8.05 11.12
N ILE A 58 11.71 6.97 11.76
CA ILE A 58 11.54 5.59 11.25
C ILE A 58 10.06 5.22 11.20
N GLN A 59 9.28 5.65 12.21
CA GLN A 59 7.83 5.46 12.27
C GLN A 59 7.05 6.16 11.13
N GLN A 60 7.68 7.04 10.36
CA GLN A 60 7.09 7.72 9.22
C GLN A 60 7.36 7.01 7.88
N ILE A 61 8.15 5.94 7.87
CA ILE A 61 8.48 5.18 6.65
C ILE A 61 7.51 3.98 6.55
N PRO A 62 6.73 3.87 5.47
CA PRO A 62 5.80 2.76 5.32
C PRO A 62 6.55 1.43 5.16
N GLY A 63 6.18 0.45 5.98
CA GLY A 63 6.67 -0.92 5.90
C GLY A 63 6.05 -1.65 4.72
N ILE A 64 6.79 -1.82 3.63
CA ILE A 64 6.32 -2.49 2.41
C ILE A 64 7.22 -3.68 2.10
N VAL A 65 6.65 -4.89 2.11
CA VAL A 65 7.37 -6.09 1.65
C VAL A 65 7.78 -5.90 0.18
N PRO A 66 9.07 -6.04 -0.20
CA PRO A 66 9.55 -5.68 -1.54
C PRO A 66 8.92 -6.53 -2.65
N ILE A 67 8.21 -5.90 -3.58
CA ILE A 67 7.57 -6.57 -4.72
C ILE A 67 8.55 -6.72 -5.89
N LYS A 68 9.23 -7.86 -5.99
CA LYS A 68 10.29 -8.10 -6.99
C LYS A 68 9.78 -8.47 -8.41
N ALA A 69 8.47 -8.44 -8.62
CA ALA A 69 7.85 -8.75 -9.91
C ALA A 69 8.34 -7.81 -11.03
N GLY A 70 8.71 -8.36 -12.19
CA GLY A 70 9.25 -7.60 -13.33
C GLY A 70 10.74 -7.28 -13.26
N TYR A 71 11.42 -7.61 -12.15
CA TYR A 71 12.88 -7.47 -12.04
C TYR A 71 13.60 -8.57 -12.83
N LYS A 72 14.40 -8.18 -13.83
CA LYS A 72 15.17 -9.07 -14.73
C LYS A 72 16.68 -8.91 -14.48
N GLY A 73 17.06 -8.73 -13.21
CA GLY A 73 18.41 -8.41 -12.81
C GLY A 73 18.80 -6.96 -13.13
N THR A 74 20.11 -6.68 -13.16
CA THR A 74 20.67 -5.34 -13.40
C THR A 74 20.15 -4.64 -14.65
N SER A 75 19.70 -5.42 -15.65
CA SER A 75 19.13 -4.93 -16.91
C SER A 75 17.80 -4.16 -16.75
N SER A 76 17.06 -4.40 -15.65
CA SER A 76 15.84 -3.65 -15.31
C SER A 76 16.15 -2.25 -14.76
N PHE A 77 17.36 -2.02 -14.23
CA PHE A 77 17.79 -0.71 -13.72
C PHE A 77 18.64 0.07 -14.69
N ILE A 78 19.64 -0.60 -15.26
CA ILE A 78 20.63 0.02 -16.12
C ILE A 78 20.31 -0.43 -17.54
N PRO A 79 19.96 0.51 -18.44
CA PRO A 79 19.68 0.18 -19.83
C PRO A 79 20.83 -0.66 -20.43
N PRO A 80 20.56 -1.77 -21.15
CA PRO A 80 21.60 -2.65 -21.67
C PRO A 80 22.65 -1.93 -22.53
N ALA A 81 22.24 -0.91 -23.28
CA ALA A 81 23.12 -0.05 -24.06
C ALA A 81 24.12 0.73 -23.20
N ILE A 82 23.73 1.13 -21.98
CA ILE A 82 24.60 1.85 -21.04
C ILE A 82 25.46 0.88 -20.23
N ALA A 83 24.93 -0.29 -19.87
CA ALA A 83 25.66 -1.33 -19.14
C ALA A 83 26.80 -1.93 -19.98
N LYS A 84 26.55 -2.20 -21.27
CA LYS A 84 27.51 -2.80 -22.21
C LYS A 84 28.27 -1.76 -23.05
N GLY A 85 27.73 -0.55 -23.14
CA GLY A 85 28.31 0.54 -23.93
C GLY A 85 29.58 1.13 -23.32
N LYS A 86 30.43 1.65 -24.20
CA LYS A 86 31.62 2.42 -23.85
C LYS A 86 31.43 3.87 -24.28
N ASP A 87 31.95 4.81 -23.50
CA ASP A 87 32.00 6.21 -23.93
C ASP A 87 33.02 6.39 -25.08
N ARG A 88 33.14 7.62 -25.60
CA ARG A 88 34.08 7.97 -26.68
C ARG A 88 35.55 7.68 -26.36
N ARG A 89 35.90 7.52 -25.07
CA ARG A 89 37.26 7.20 -24.60
C ARG A 89 37.45 5.70 -24.31
N GLY A 90 36.41 4.89 -24.52
CA GLY A 90 36.40 3.46 -24.26
C GLY A 90 36.02 3.07 -22.83
N CYS A 91 35.51 4.01 -22.02
CA CYS A 91 35.18 3.76 -20.62
C CYS A 91 33.84 3.04 -20.46
N ASN A 92 33.84 1.90 -19.76
CA ASN A 92 32.63 1.21 -19.33
C ASN A 92 31.97 1.93 -18.13
N LEU A 93 30.79 1.48 -17.71
CA LEU A 93 30.03 2.10 -16.63
C LEU A 93 30.83 2.20 -15.31
N ARG A 94 31.51 1.13 -14.91
CA ARG A 94 32.34 1.12 -13.70
C ARG A 94 33.48 2.15 -13.78
N GLN A 95 34.17 2.26 -14.91
CA GLN A 95 35.24 3.23 -15.11
C GLN A 95 34.72 4.67 -15.05
N ARG A 96 33.52 4.93 -15.60
CA ARG A 96 32.87 6.24 -15.50
C ARG A 96 32.55 6.60 -14.06
N MET A 97 31.99 5.66 -13.29
CA MET A 97 31.71 5.85 -11.87
C MET A 97 32.99 6.08 -11.06
N LEU A 98 34.09 5.37 -11.37
CA LEU A 98 35.38 5.61 -10.72
C LEU A 98 35.96 6.99 -11.02
N ILE A 99 35.81 7.49 -12.24
CA ILE A 99 36.25 8.86 -12.59
C ILE A 99 35.38 9.88 -11.84
N GLN A 100 34.08 9.64 -11.76
CA GLN A 100 33.13 10.53 -11.07
C GLN A 100 33.37 10.59 -9.56
N SER A 101 33.64 9.46 -8.92
CA SER A 101 33.84 9.35 -7.47
C SER A 101 35.25 9.70 -7.00
N ALA A 102 36.22 9.84 -7.91
CA ALA A 102 37.60 10.13 -7.55
C ALA A 102 37.75 11.54 -6.97
N PHE A 103 38.35 11.64 -5.79
CA PHE A 103 38.77 12.91 -5.20
C PHE A 103 39.79 13.61 -6.11
N VAL A 104 40.85 12.88 -6.48
CA VAL A 104 41.81 13.28 -7.52
C VAL A 104 41.53 12.41 -8.73
N ALA A 105 41.14 13.02 -9.85
CA ALA A 105 40.79 12.29 -11.06
C ALA A 105 42.00 11.49 -11.60
N PRO A 106 41.81 10.21 -11.98
CA PRO A 106 42.85 9.42 -12.62
C PRO A 106 43.14 9.92 -14.05
N LYS A 107 44.36 9.68 -14.54
CA LYS A 107 44.67 9.86 -15.97
C LYS A 107 43.97 8.76 -16.77
N VAL A 108 43.22 9.15 -17.80
CA VAL A 108 42.48 8.24 -18.69
C VAL A 108 43.31 7.96 -19.95
N GLY A 109 43.91 6.78 -20.03
CA GLY A 109 44.68 6.31 -21.18
C GLY A 109 43.84 5.60 -22.24
N ARG A 110 44.51 5.03 -23.26
CA ARG A 110 43.86 4.30 -24.36
C ARG A 110 42.95 3.18 -23.83
N LYS A 111 41.76 3.01 -24.42
CA LYS A 111 40.72 2.06 -23.98
C LYS A 111 40.30 2.25 -22.52
N CYS A 112 40.37 3.50 -22.03
CA CYS A 112 40.06 3.89 -20.65
C CYS A 112 40.92 3.20 -19.56
N ALA A 113 42.20 2.96 -19.82
CA ALA A 113 43.13 2.55 -18.77
C ALA A 113 43.29 3.68 -17.75
N LEU A 114 42.82 3.48 -16.51
CA LEU A 114 42.91 4.47 -15.44
C LEU A 114 44.26 4.35 -14.73
N LYS A 115 45.07 5.42 -14.73
CA LYS A 115 46.37 5.48 -14.04
C LYS A 115 46.38 6.60 -12.99
N GLY A 116 46.78 6.25 -11.77
CA GLY A 116 46.72 7.15 -10.62
C GLY A 116 45.28 7.35 -10.13
N GLY A 117 45.03 8.51 -9.52
CA GLY A 117 43.76 8.85 -8.89
C GLY A 117 43.79 8.64 -7.38
N VAL A 118 42.86 9.29 -6.68
CA VAL A 118 42.67 9.14 -5.23
C VAL A 118 41.19 8.99 -4.96
N TRP A 119 40.83 7.95 -4.22
CA TRP A 119 39.49 7.70 -3.70
C TRP A 119 39.57 7.65 -2.18
N TYR A 120 38.48 8.01 -1.53
CA TYR A 120 38.29 7.71 -0.12
C TYR A 120 37.12 6.71 -0.02
N VAL A 121 37.38 5.58 0.62
CA VAL A 121 36.43 4.47 0.79
C VAL A 121 36.11 4.30 2.28
N ASN A 122 35.11 3.48 2.59
CA ASN A 122 34.59 3.23 3.94
C ASN A 122 34.26 4.57 4.63
N ASN A 123 33.34 5.33 4.03
CA ASN A 123 32.82 6.59 4.57
C ASN A 123 33.88 7.69 4.71
N GLY A 124 34.89 7.66 3.85
CA GLY A 124 35.93 8.68 3.80
C GLY A 124 37.14 8.40 4.70
N THR A 125 37.10 7.32 5.48
CA THR A 125 38.11 7.00 6.50
C THR A 125 39.41 6.46 5.90
N LYS A 126 39.35 5.76 4.78
CA LYS A 126 40.51 5.11 4.18
C LYS A 126 40.80 5.65 2.78
N ARG A 127 42.06 6.02 2.54
CA ARG A 127 42.55 6.54 1.25
C ARG A 127 43.03 5.40 0.35
N VAL A 128 42.54 5.35 -0.88
CA VAL A 128 42.90 4.37 -1.91
C VAL A 128 43.40 5.06 -3.17
N THR A 129 44.47 4.53 -3.77
CA THR A 129 45.09 5.10 -4.98
C THR A 129 45.06 4.16 -6.19
N ARG A 130 44.63 2.90 -6.01
CA ARG A 130 44.48 1.93 -7.08
C ARG A 130 42.99 1.72 -7.37
N ALA A 131 42.57 2.05 -8.59
CA ALA A 131 41.19 1.92 -9.05
C ALA A 131 40.59 0.49 -8.93
N LYS A 132 41.44 -0.54 -8.88
CA LYS A 132 41.01 -1.94 -8.71
C LYS A 132 40.60 -2.29 -7.28
N ASP A 133 41.08 -1.52 -6.29
CA ASP A 133 40.79 -1.76 -4.87
C ASP A 133 39.51 -1.04 -4.41
N VAL A 134 38.87 -0.26 -5.29
CA VAL A 134 37.63 0.47 -5.00
C VAL A 134 36.45 -0.35 -5.54
N ALA A 135 35.50 -0.68 -4.66
CA ALA A 135 34.22 -1.27 -5.03
C ALA A 135 33.06 -0.30 -4.73
N PHE A 136 31.93 -0.55 -5.39
CA PHE A 136 30.68 0.18 -5.18
C PHE A 136 29.69 -0.76 -4.50
N SER A 137 29.29 -0.42 -3.28
CA SER A 137 28.29 -1.13 -2.50
C SER A 137 26.97 -0.35 -2.53
N PRO A 138 25.87 -0.91 -3.04
CA PRO A 138 24.61 -0.20 -3.09
C PRO A 138 24.01 -0.07 -1.68
N THR A 139 23.42 1.08 -1.33
CA THR A 139 22.76 1.31 -0.03
C THR A 139 21.50 0.45 0.16
N MET A 140 20.95 -0.06 -0.95
CA MET A 140 19.87 -1.04 -1.03
C MET A 140 20.09 -1.84 -2.31
N THR A 141 19.92 -3.17 -2.28
CA THR A 141 20.10 -3.97 -3.50
C THR A 141 19.18 -3.46 -4.62
N LEU A 142 19.59 -3.57 -5.88
CA LEU A 142 18.72 -3.14 -6.99
C LEU A 142 17.38 -3.91 -7.01
N SER A 143 17.39 -5.17 -6.55
CA SER A 143 16.17 -5.97 -6.43
C SER A 143 15.23 -5.44 -5.35
N ASP A 144 15.78 -5.01 -4.21
CA ASP A 144 14.99 -4.43 -3.13
C ASP A 144 14.53 -3.02 -3.50
N ALA A 145 15.40 -2.18 -4.05
CA ALA A 145 15.00 -0.87 -4.57
C ALA A 145 13.88 -0.99 -5.61
N TRP A 146 13.95 -2.01 -6.49
CA TRP A 146 12.87 -2.32 -7.44
C TRP A 146 11.54 -2.53 -6.73
N GLY A 147 11.55 -3.44 -5.75
CA GLY A 147 10.36 -3.87 -5.04
C GLY A 147 9.85 -2.86 -4.03
N GLN A 148 10.63 -1.81 -3.76
CA GLN A 148 10.32 -0.75 -2.82
C GLN A 148 10.02 0.59 -3.50
N GLY A 149 9.76 0.58 -4.81
CA GLY A 149 9.23 1.72 -5.55
C GLY A 149 10.00 2.10 -6.82
N ALA A 150 11.25 1.66 -6.99
CA ALA A 150 12.07 2.02 -8.15
C ALA A 150 11.60 1.39 -9.47
N SER A 151 10.73 0.38 -9.42
CA SER A 151 10.03 -0.15 -10.60
C SER A 151 9.24 0.95 -11.34
N GLN A 152 8.76 1.97 -10.63
CA GLN A 152 7.95 3.09 -11.17
C GLN A 152 8.78 4.25 -11.72
N TRP A 153 10.09 4.23 -11.51
CA TRP A 153 10.96 5.30 -11.99
C TRP A 153 11.09 5.28 -13.52
N THR A 154 11.50 6.41 -14.09
CA THR A 154 12.00 6.41 -15.48
C THR A 154 13.32 5.63 -15.57
N PRO A 155 13.69 5.11 -16.76
CA PRO A 155 15.02 4.53 -16.96
C PRO A 155 16.16 5.47 -16.57
N ALA A 156 15.98 6.79 -16.71
CA ALA A 156 16.95 7.79 -16.31
C ALA A 156 17.08 7.90 -14.77
N GLN A 157 15.97 7.85 -14.04
CA GLN A 157 15.97 7.84 -12.56
C GLN A 157 16.55 6.54 -12.00
N ARG A 158 16.22 5.36 -12.57
CA ARG A 158 16.88 4.09 -12.19
C ARG A 158 18.36 4.10 -12.48
N LEU A 159 18.77 4.65 -13.61
CA LEU A 159 20.18 4.82 -13.93
C LEU A 159 20.87 5.77 -12.95
N ALA A 160 20.22 6.89 -12.59
CA ALA A 160 20.74 7.83 -11.61
C ALA A 160 20.95 7.16 -10.25
N TRP A 161 19.94 6.46 -9.72
CA TRP A 161 20.07 5.68 -8.50
C TRP A 161 21.13 4.59 -8.57
N ALA A 162 21.23 3.85 -9.68
CA ALA A 162 22.23 2.80 -9.82
C ALA A 162 23.67 3.34 -9.96
N THR A 163 23.86 4.65 -10.15
CA THR A 163 25.17 5.24 -10.47
C THR A 163 25.55 6.44 -9.60
N GLN A 164 24.69 6.87 -8.68
CA GLN A 164 24.96 8.02 -7.82
C GLN A 164 26.00 7.68 -6.76
N VAL A 165 27.19 8.19 -6.99
CA VAL A 165 28.37 8.08 -6.12
C VAL A 165 28.71 9.44 -5.53
N ALA A 166 29.19 9.46 -4.29
CA ALA A 166 29.78 10.68 -3.71
C ALA A 166 31.20 10.90 -4.24
N LYS A 167 31.61 12.18 -4.30
CA LYS A 167 32.99 12.59 -4.55
C LYS A 167 33.59 13.16 -3.26
N PRO A 168 34.13 12.32 -2.36
CA PRO A 168 34.62 12.77 -1.06
C PRO A 168 35.94 13.54 -1.18
N GLY A 169 36.28 14.33 -0.16
CA GLY A 169 37.59 14.97 0.03
C GLY A 169 37.96 15.08 1.52
N PRO A 170 39.08 15.69 1.91
CA PRO A 170 39.70 15.52 3.24
C PRO A 170 39.10 16.34 4.42
N ALA A 171 37.82 16.76 4.41
CA ALA A 171 37.26 17.62 5.49
C ALA A 171 35.91 17.09 5.99
N GLN A 172 35.85 16.63 7.25
CA GLN A 172 34.91 15.60 7.69
C GLN A 172 33.43 16.00 7.83
N ARG A 173 33.07 17.25 8.18
CA ARG A 173 31.67 17.56 8.57
C ARG A 173 30.69 17.82 7.43
N ALA A 174 31.00 18.73 6.49
CA ALA A 174 30.14 18.99 5.32
C ALA A 174 30.11 17.81 4.32
N LYS A 175 31.08 16.88 4.41
CA LYS A 175 31.26 15.76 3.47
C LYS A 175 30.54 14.49 3.91
N ALA A 176 30.28 14.34 5.22
CA ALA A 176 29.44 13.28 5.76
C ALA A 176 28.03 13.32 5.17
N ALA A 177 27.44 14.50 5.04
CA ALA A 177 26.12 14.71 4.42
C ALA A 177 26.10 14.31 2.93
N THR A 178 27.13 14.67 2.15
CA THR A 178 27.22 14.26 0.73
C THR A 178 27.37 12.75 0.58
N TYR A 179 28.08 12.10 1.51
CA TYR A 179 28.26 10.65 1.52
C TYR A 179 26.97 9.91 1.89
N GLN A 180 26.15 10.50 2.78
CA GLN A 180 24.84 9.97 3.16
C GLN A 180 23.80 10.03 2.02
N GLN A 181 24.01 10.86 1.01
CA GLN A 181 23.14 10.97 -0.18
C GLN A 181 23.59 10.09 -1.35
N ALA A 182 24.73 9.40 -1.24
CA ALA A 182 25.16 8.46 -2.26
C ALA A 182 24.38 7.16 -2.15
N THR A 183 23.88 6.66 -3.28
CA THR A 183 23.21 5.37 -3.37
C THR A 183 24.20 4.23 -3.62
N GLN A 184 25.43 4.58 -4.05
CA GLN A 184 26.55 3.69 -4.26
C GLN A 184 27.72 4.12 -3.38
N GLN A 185 27.90 3.41 -2.26
CA GLN A 185 28.96 3.67 -1.30
C GLN A 185 30.29 3.09 -1.78
N LEU A 186 31.38 3.82 -1.52
CA LEU A 186 32.71 3.39 -1.89
C LEU A 186 33.29 2.55 -0.76
N ILE A 187 33.61 1.28 -1.03
CA ILE A 187 34.24 0.38 -0.08
C ILE A 187 35.54 -0.22 -0.65
N PHE A 188 36.36 -0.83 0.20
CA PHE A 188 37.44 -1.68 -0.29
C PHE A 188 36.89 -2.89 -1.02
N ALA A 189 37.53 -3.25 -2.14
CA ALA A 189 37.10 -4.38 -2.95
C ALA A 189 37.19 -5.74 -2.21
N SER A 190 38.11 -5.87 -1.25
CA SER A 190 38.19 -7.04 -0.37
C SER A 190 36.97 -7.20 0.54
N ASP A 191 36.32 -6.09 0.88
CA ASP A 191 35.26 -6.04 1.89
C ASP A 191 33.88 -6.26 1.25
N LEU A 192 33.81 -6.39 -0.07
CA LEU A 192 32.55 -6.52 -0.83
C LEU A 192 31.80 -7.82 -0.52
N GLU A 193 32.52 -8.93 -0.32
CA GLU A 193 31.91 -10.21 0.09
C GLU A 193 31.49 -10.21 1.56
N THR A 194 32.23 -9.51 2.42
CA THR A 194 31.94 -9.42 3.86
C THR A 194 30.76 -8.48 4.15
N ALA A 195 30.65 -7.36 3.42
CA ALA A 195 29.55 -6.39 3.55
C ALA A 195 28.17 -6.97 3.19
N SER A 196 28.11 -7.95 2.27
CA SER A 196 26.91 -8.71 1.93
C SER A 196 26.46 -9.68 3.04
N ASN A 197 27.38 -10.08 3.92
CA ASN A 197 27.16 -11.09 4.96
C ASN A 197 27.04 -10.49 6.37
N LEU A 198 27.48 -9.23 6.56
CA LEU A 198 27.49 -8.56 7.87
C LEU A 198 26.11 -8.17 8.41
N GLU A 199 25.09 -7.95 7.56
CA GLU A 199 23.76 -7.56 8.01
C GLU A 199 23.10 -8.62 8.92
N SER A 200 23.42 -9.90 8.72
CA SER A 200 22.88 -11.00 9.53
C SER A 200 23.79 -11.41 10.70
N ALA A 201 25.12 -11.27 10.57
CA ALA A 201 26.08 -11.76 11.56
C ALA A 201 26.27 -10.80 12.76
N THR A 202 26.14 -9.49 12.56
CA THR A 202 26.45 -8.47 13.59
C THR A 202 25.41 -8.43 14.72
N VAL A 203 24.18 -8.91 14.48
CA VAL A 203 23.11 -8.93 15.48
C VAL A 203 23.37 -9.99 16.55
N THR A 204 23.92 -11.15 16.16
CA THR A 204 24.16 -12.31 17.05
C THR A 204 25.43 -12.14 17.92
N ALA A 205 26.46 -11.44 17.42
CA ALA A 205 27.73 -11.28 18.15
C ALA A 205 27.65 -10.31 19.35
N MET A 206 26.66 -9.41 19.38
CA MET A 206 26.60 -8.32 20.36
C MET A 206 25.97 -8.67 21.71
N SER A 207 25.11 -9.70 21.79
CA SER A 207 24.61 -10.16 23.09
C SER A 207 25.74 -10.68 23.98
N ASP A 208 26.68 -11.37 23.37
CA ASP A 208 27.75 -12.11 24.06
C ASP A 208 28.80 -11.17 24.68
N ALA A 209 29.17 -10.07 24.01
CA ALA A 209 30.20 -9.15 24.48
C ALA A 209 29.76 -8.27 25.67
N GLU A 210 28.50 -7.82 25.68
CA GLU A 210 27.98 -6.99 26.77
C GLU A 210 27.71 -7.82 28.04
N LEU A 211 27.19 -9.05 27.88
CA LEU A 211 27.05 -10.04 28.95
C LEU A 211 28.41 -10.46 29.54
N TYR A 212 29.43 -10.65 28.70
CA TYR A 212 30.78 -11.00 29.14
C TYR A 212 31.42 -9.90 30.00
N SER A 213 31.33 -8.63 29.58
CA SER A 213 31.93 -7.50 30.32
C SER A 213 31.25 -7.24 31.68
N LYS A 214 29.93 -7.46 31.78
CA LYS A 214 29.15 -7.18 32.99
C LYS A 214 29.24 -8.29 34.04
N PHE A 215 29.34 -9.56 33.62
CA PHE A 215 29.24 -10.71 34.52
C PHE A 215 30.52 -11.53 34.69
N CYS A 216 31.29 -11.77 33.63
CA CYS A 216 32.45 -12.66 33.69
C CYS A 216 33.72 -11.99 34.28
N LYS A 217 33.76 -10.65 34.35
CA LYS A 217 34.90 -9.87 34.89
C LYS A 217 34.82 -9.51 36.38
N ARG A 218 33.74 -9.86 37.10
CA ARG A 218 33.54 -9.47 38.52
C ARG A 218 33.69 -10.64 39.49
N GLY A 219 34.93 -11.07 39.73
CA GLY A 219 35.39 -11.76 40.95
C GLY A 219 34.67 -13.03 41.45
N ILE A 220 35.30 -13.72 42.40
CA ILE A 220 34.86 -15.03 42.94
C ILE A 220 33.45 -15.03 43.55
N ALA A 221 32.93 -13.89 44.02
CA ALA A 221 31.61 -13.80 44.64
C ALA A 221 30.43 -14.02 43.67
N THR A 222 30.64 -13.89 42.35
CA THR A 222 29.58 -14.06 41.33
C THR A 222 29.42 -15.54 40.91
N LEU A 223 30.45 -16.38 41.11
CA LEU A 223 30.46 -17.79 40.68
C LEU A 223 29.46 -18.67 41.43
N LEU A 224 29.10 -18.32 42.68
CA LEU A 224 28.10 -19.06 43.46
C LEU A 224 26.66 -18.82 42.99
N PHE A 225 26.38 -17.66 42.36
CA PHE A 225 25.07 -17.36 41.75
C PHE A 225 24.94 -17.96 40.34
N LEU A 226 26.06 -18.19 39.67
CA LEU A 226 26.11 -18.62 38.26
C LEU A 226 26.09 -20.15 38.06
N ALA A 227 26.27 -20.94 39.13
CA ALA A 227 26.19 -22.41 39.05
C ALA A 227 24.76 -22.93 38.74
N SER A 228 23.76 -22.06 38.70
CA SER A 228 22.35 -22.39 38.43
C SER A 228 21.92 -22.20 36.97
N TYR A 229 22.77 -21.63 36.08
CA TYR A 229 22.42 -21.29 34.69
C TYR A 229 23.47 -21.80 33.68
N PRO A 230 23.24 -22.96 33.03
CA PRO A 230 24.21 -23.63 32.14
C PRO A 230 24.66 -22.83 30.90
N SER A 231 23.87 -21.85 30.46
CA SER A 231 24.19 -21.01 29.30
C SER A 231 25.26 -19.95 29.60
N MET A 232 25.36 -19.49 30.85
CA MET A 232 26.34 -18.45 31.25
C MET A 232 27.73 -19.03 31.49
N THR A 233 27.82 -20.28 31.95
CA THR A 233 29.09 -21.01 32.10
C THR A 233 29.77 -21.29 30.75
N ALA A 234 28.99 -21.49 29.68
CA ALA A 234 29.52 -21.63 28.32
C ALA A 234 30.03 -20.30 27.71
N LEU A 235 29.52 -19.16 28.20
CA LEU A 235 29.91 -17.83 27.75
C LEU A 235 31.19 -17.33 28.46
N CYS A 236 31.27 -17.51 29.78
CA CYS A 236 32.44 -17.10 30.57
C CYS A 236 33.65 -18.04 30.43
N SER A 237 33.51 -19.18 29.73
CA SER A 237 34.60 -20.12 29.43
C SER A 237 35.30 -19.86 28.09
N ARG A 238 34.84 -18.86 27.31
CA ARG A 238 35.49 -18.43 26.08
C ARG A 238 36.80 -17.68 26.36
N SER A 239 37.75 -17.76 25.43
CA SER A 239 39.06 -17.13 25.56
C SER A 239 38.98 -15.61 25.38
N ASP A 240 39.85 -14.84 26.04
CA ASP A 240 39.90 -13.38 25.88
C ASP A 240 40.11 -12.97 24.41
N SER A 241 40.85 -13.76 23.61
CA SER A 241 41.06 -13.49 22.18
C SER A 241 39.78 -13.60 21.34
N ASP A 242 38.87 -14.52 21.67
CA ASP A 242 37.59 -14.65 20.98
C ASP A 242 36.69 -13.43 21.26
N VAL A 243 36.84 -12.83 22.44
CA VAL A 243 36.11 -11.63 22.87
C VAL A 243 36.71 -10.35 22.25
N TRP A 244 38.04 -10.25 22.15
CA TRP A 244 38.69 -9.12 21.49
C TRP A 244 38.43 -9.06 19.98
N SER A 245 38.26 -10.21 19.33
CA SER A 245 37.80 -10.30 17.94
C SER A 245 36.39 -9.71 17.74
N ALA A 246 35.55 -9.77 18.77
CA ALA A 246 34.22 -9.13 18.77
C ALA A 246 34.27 -7.63 19.11
N LEU A 247 35.38 -7.12 19.67
CA LEU A 247 35.59 -5.70 19.97
C LEU A 247 36.20 -4.91 18.81
N GLU A 248 36.93 -5.55 17.87
CA GLU A 248 37.30 -4.92 16.59
C GLU A 248 36.08 -4.49 15.75
N VAL A 249 34.91 -5.07 16.01
CA VAL A 249 33.61 -4.69 15.45
C VAL A 249 33.15 -3.28 15.91
N ALA A 250 33.80 -2.68 16.92
CA ALA A 250 33.45 -1.35 17.43
C ALA A 250 33.91 -0.18 16.53
N ASP A 251 35.03 -0.30 15.79
CA ASP A 251 35.43 0.68 14.76
C ASP A 251 34.55 0.55 13.49
N ASP A 252 34.02 -0.66 13.24
CA ASP A 252 33.00 -0.90 12.22
C ASP A 252 31.63 -0.32 12.60
N LEU A 253 31.40 -0.01 13.88
CA LEU A 253 30.14 0.55 14.37
C LEU A 253 29.87 1.97 13.82
N GLU A 254 30.86 2.86 13.81
CA GLU A 254 30.67 4.21 13.24
C GLU A 254 30.40 4.14 11.72
N SER A 255 31.12 3.27 11.03
CA SER A 255 30.92 3.03 9.60
C SER A 255 29.54 2.42 9.30
N PHE A 256 29.08 1.49 10.14
CA PHE A 256 27.77 0.86 10.10
C PHE A 256 26.64 1.86 10.38
N CYS A 257 26.76 2.68 11.42
CA CYS A 257 25.77 3.71 11.78
C CYS A 257 25.67 4.83 10.72
N MET A 258 26.77 5.13 10.02
CA MET A 258 26.77 6.10 8.92
C MET A 258 26.13 5.54 7.63
N ALA A 259 26.38 4.26 7.32
CA ALA A 259 25.71 3.57 6.21
C ALA A 259 24.18 3.48 6.44
N TYR A 260 23.79 3.31 7.70
CA TYR A 260 22.40 3.33 8.15
C TYR A 260 21.70 4.68 7.90
N VAL A 261 22.32 5.81 8.30
CA VAL A 261 21.78 7.16 8.04
C VAL A 261 21.64 7.40 6.53
N ALA A 262 22.61 6.94 5.75
CA ALA A 262 22.57 7.05 4.31
C ALA A 262 21.38 6.31 3.71
N ARG A 263 21.08 5.08 4.18
CA ARG A 263 19.95 4.29 3.70
C ARG A 263 18.62 4.98 3.97
N VAL A 264 18.40 5.47 5.19
CA VAL A 264 17.17 6.17 5.60
C VAL A 264 16.94 7.46 4.81
N LEU A 265 17.99 8.27 4.63
CA LEU A 265 17.89 9.52 3.85
C LEU A 265 17.63 9.26 2.37
N ASN A 266 18.26 8.25 1.79
CA ASN A 266 18.05 7.88 0.39
C ASN A 266 16.66 7.30 0.15
N VAL A 267 16.14 6.44 1.04
CA VAL A 267 14.78 5.90 0.92
C VAL A 267 13.76 7.04 0.86
N ARG A 268 13.84 8.01 1.76
CA ARG A 268 12.92 9.15 1.77
C ARG A 268 13.10 10.08 0.57
N SER A 269 14.34 10.49 0.28
CA SER A 269 14.62 11.46 -0.79
C SER A 269 14.30 10.93 -2.18
N TRP A 270 14.32 9.61 -2.37
CA TRP A 270 13.98 8.95 -3.61
C TRP A 270 12.56 8.35 -3.63
N GLY A 271 11.78 8.54 -2.57
CA GLY A 271 10.40 8.06 -2.48
C GLY A 271 10.29 6.53 -2.49
N LEU A 272 11.27 5.84 -1.91
CA LEU A 272 11.25 4.39 -1.68
C LEU A 272 10.63 4.07 -0.31
N SER A 273 10.34 2.80 -0.09
CA SER A 273 9.91 2.23 1.20
C SER A 273 11.01 1.37 1.84
N LEU A 274 10.71 0.78 3.00
CA LEU A 274 11.52 -0.22 3.69
C LEU A 274 10.67 -1.48 3.98
N SER A 275 11.22 -2.68 3.86
CA SER A 275 10.51 -3.91 4.26
C SER A 275 10.28 -3.96 5.76
N PRO A 276 9.27 -4.70 6.26
CA PRO A 276 9.07 -4.87 7.71
C PRO A 276 10.31 -5.43 8.41
N GLN A 277 11.03 -6.35 7.79
CA GLN A 277 12.30 -6.90 8.30
C GLN A 277 13.41 -5.84 8.31
N GLU A 278 13.49 -5.01 7.27
CA GLU A 278 14.42 -3.88 7.25
C GLU A 278 14.04 -2.81 8.27
N LEU A 279 12.76 -2.49 8.47
CA LEU A 279 12.30 -1.56 9.51
C LEU A 279 12.62 -2.08 10.91
N GLN A 280 12.44 -3.37 11.16
CA GLN A 280 12.78 -3.99 12.42
C GLN A 280 14.30 -4.01 12.65
N LEU A 281 15.09 -4.30 11.61
CA LEU A 281 16.54 -4.16 11.63
C LEU A 281 16.93 -2.69 11.86
N LEU A 282 16.14 -1.77 11.33
CA LEU A 282 16.41 -0.35 11.44
C LEU A 282 16.22 0.13 12.89
N GLU A 283 15.07 -0.19 13.48
CA GLU A 283 14.76 0.07 14.89
C GLU A 283 15.81 -0.53 15.83
N ALA A 284 16.18 -1.80 15.63
CA ALA A 284 17.20 -2.48 16.42
C ALA A 284 18.60 -1.84 16.30
N THR A 285 18.94 -1.31 15.13
CA THR A 285 20.22 -0.63 14.89
C THR A 285 20.23 0.79 15.47
N SER A 286 19.09 1.49 15.43
CA SER A 286 18.94 2.83 16.02
C SER A 286 19.21 2.85 17.53
N ALA A 287 18.77 1.80 18.24
CA ALA A 287 19.04 1.60 19.66
C ALA A 287 20.53 1.35 19.96
N LYS A 288 21.26 0.73 19.03
CA LYS A 288 22.67 0.34 19.18
C LYS A 288 23.67 1.46 18.84
N CYS A 289 23.33 2.33 17.90
CA CYS A 289 24.20 3.42 17.43
C CYS A 289 24.17 4.69 18.31
N GLY A 290 23.30 4.74 19.33
CA GLY A 290 23.09 5.90 20.19
C GLY A 290 22.24 6.98 19.53
N TYR A 291 21.05 7.23 20.10
CA TYR A 291 20.05 8.17 19.57
C TYR A 291 20.59 9.60 19.34
N SER A 292 21.56 10.07 20.12
CA SER A 292 22.12 11.42 20.04
C SER A 292 23.04 11.63 18.84
N THR A 293 23.86 10.65 18.46
CA THR A 293 24.82 10.74 17.34
C THR A 293 24.09 10.71 16.00
N LEU A 294 23.11 9.82 15.84
CA LEU A 294 22.27 9.76 14.64
C LEU A 294 21.36 10.98 14.48
N TYR A 295 20.80 11.47 15.59
CA TYR A 295 19.97 12.67 15.58
C TYR A 295 20.76 13.90 15.10
N ILE A 296 21.98 14.11 15.59
CA ILE A 296 22.85 15.21 15.13
C ILE A 296 23.14 15.10 13.62
N LEU A 297 23.39 13.89 13.11
CA LEU A 297 23.67 13.67 11.69
C LEU A 297 22.45 13.89 10.80
N LEU A 298 21.26 13.46 11.21
CA LEU A 298 20.00 13.69 10.50
C LEU A 298 19.56 15.16 10.54
N VAL A 299 19.75 15.84 11.68
CA VAL A 299 19.42 17.27 11.85
C VAL A 299 20.32 18.15 10.99
N LEU A 300 21.63 17.87 10.94
CA LEU A 300 22.56 18.60 10.08
C LEU A 300 22.25 18.41 8.59
N ALA A 301 21.83 17.22 8.17
CA ALA A 301 21.44 16.92 6.78
C ALA A 301 20.10 17.55 6.36
N SER A 302 19.15 17.67 7.30
CA SER A 302 17.83 18.28 7.06
C SER A 302 17.89 19.81 6.97
N ALA A 303 18.75 20.45 7.78
CA ALA A 303 18.87 21.90 7.86
C ALA A 303 19.44 22.59 6.60
N GLU A 304 20.21 21.89 5.76
CA GLU A 304 20.81 22.46 4.54
C GLU A 304 19.88 22.41 3.30
N ASN A 305 18.78 21.65 3.32
CA ASN A 305 18.09 21.23 2.09
C ASN A 305 16.59 21.61 1.96
N GLY A 306 16.04 22.44 2.85
CA GLY A 306 14.71 23.06 2.63
C GLY A 306 13.53 22.09 2.45
N ILE A 307 13.48 21.01 3.23
CA ILE A 307 12.40 20.02 3.18
C ILE A 307 11.17 20.56 3.95
N ILE A 308 10.07 20.84 3.24
CA ILE A 308 8.79 21.26 3.83
C ILE A 308 8.01 20.02 4.30
N PRO A 309 7.61 19.91 5.58
CA PRO A 309 6.78 18.81 6.08
C PRO A 309 5.30 18.97 5.71
N ILE A 310 4.61 17.84 5.53
CA ILE A 310 3.15 17.76 5.61
C ILE A 310 2.77 17.89 7.10
N PRO A 311 1.76 18.71 7.47
CA PRO A 311 1.30 18.79 8.86
C PRO A 311 0.87 17.43 9.38
N GLN A 312 1.39 17.06 10.55
CA GLN A 312 1.03 15.84 11.27
C GLN A 312 -0.41 15.92 11.80
N PRO A 313 -1.21 14.85 11.74
CA PRO A 313 -2.15 14.55 12.81
C PRO A 313 -1.33 14.19 14.07
N GLN A 314 -1.66 14.79 15.21
CA GLN A 314 -0.95 14.53 16.46
C GLN A 314 -0.99 13.03 16.83
N ALA A 315 0.17 12.37 16.80
CA ALA A 315 0.36 11.01 17.31
C ALA A 315 0.68 11.08 18.81
N VAL A 316 -0.03 10.25 19.59
CA VAL A 316 0.30 9.96 20.99
C VAL A 316 1.42 8.90 20.99
N SER A 317 2.45 9.14 21.79
CA SER A 317 3.66 8.31 21.97
C SER A 317 3.39 6.80 22.12
N THR A 318 4.13 5.97 21.39
CA THR A 318 4.15 4.50 21.48
C THR A 318 5.43 3.96 22.12
N THR A 319 5.79 4.47 23.30
CA THR A 319 6.74 3.74 24.17
C THR A 319 5.95 2.81 25.09
N VAL A 320 6.03 1.50 24.82
CA VAL A 320 5.55 0.46 25.74
C VAL A 320 6.76 -0.06 26.51
N ASP A 321 6.84 0.26 27.78
CA ASP A 321 7.75 -0.40 28.71
C ASP A 321 7.35 -1.87 28.87
N GLY A 322 8.32 -2.80 28.76
CA GLY A 322 8.23 -4.12 29.39
C GLY A 322 8.03 -5.39 28.54
N VAL A 323 8.31 -5.41 27.23
CA VAL A 323 8.19 -6.68 26.45
C VAL A 323 9.54 -7.41 26.34
N THR A 324 9.76 -8.40 27.19
CA THR A 324 10.87 -9.36 27.08
C THR A 324 10.52 -10.51 26.11
N ALA A 325 11.42 -10.81 25.18
CA ALA A 325 11.27 -11.85 24.14
C ALA A 325 11.27 -13.31 24.66
N SER A 326 11.11 -13.55 25.96
CA SER A 326 11.21 -14.88 26.59
C SER A 326 9.88 -15.53 26.95
N GLU A 327 8.73 -14.88 26.75
CA GLU A 327 7.44 -15.44 27.15
C GLU A 327 6.77 -16.22 26.00
N SER A 328 6.33 -17.46 26.30
CA SER A 328 5.50 -18.29 25.42
C SER A 328 4.05 -17.78 25.30
N VAL A 329 3.73 -16.67 25.96
CA VAL A 329 2.43 -16.04 26.04
C VAL A 329 2.56 -14.60 25.51
N VAL A 330 1.77 -14.27 24.48
CA VAL A 330 1.76 -12.94 23.86
C VAL A 330 0.91 -12.00 24.71
N THR A 331 1.49 -10.86 25.12
CA THR A 331 0.74 -9.75 25.74
C THR A 331 0.33 -8.76 24.65
N LEU A 332 -0.95 -8.38 24.63
CA LEU A 332 -1.51 -7.55 23.57
C LEU A 332 -1.07 -6.08 23.68
N PRO A 333 -0.86 -5.39 22.55
CA PRO A 333 -0.17 -4.10 22.49
C PRO A 333 -0.98 -2.90 23.02
N PHE A 334 -2.24 -3.08 23.42
CA PHE A 334 -3.19 -1.98 23.65
C PHE A 334 -3.37 -1.56 25.11
N ARG A 335 -2.43 -1.92 26.00
CA ARG A 335 -2.66 -1.83 27.45
C ARG A 335 -3.00 -0.43 27.99
N ASP A 336 -2.63 0.66 27.30
CA ASP A 336 -2.76 2.02 27.85
C ASP A 336 -3.26 3.11 26.86
N PHE A 337 -3.97 2.77 25.77
CA PHE A 337 -4.34 3.75 24.74
C PHE A 337 -5.80 4.21 24.78
N TYR A 338 -6.00 5.53 24.84
CA TYR A 338 -7.30 6.19 24.72
C TYR A 338 -7.76 6.25 23.24
N PRO A 339 -9.07 6.14 22.97
CA PRO A 339 -9.60 6.14 21.61
C PRO A 339 -9.29 7.46 20.88
N SER A 340 -8.58 7.38 19.74
CA SER A 340 -8.50 8.48 18.78
C SER A 340 -9.68 8.41 17.83
N ARG A 341 -10.48 9.49 17.72
CA ARG A 341 -11.52 9.59 16.69
C ARG A 341 -10.89 9.43 15.30
N GLY A 342 -11.27 8.38 14.55
CA GLY A 342 -10.68 8.20 13.22
C GLY A 342 -11.30 7.14 12.32
N GLY A 343 -12.63 6.98 12.29
CA GLY A 343 -13.29 6.13 11.30
C GLY A 343 -14.81 6.31 11.29
N LEU A 344 -15.46 6.02 10.15
CA LEU A 344 -16.92 5.90 10.10
C LEU A 344 -17.33 4.53 10.66
N PRO A 345 -18.47 4.42 11.37
CA PRO A 345 -19.01 3.13 11.77
C PRO A 345 -19.23 2.23 10.55
N VAL A 346 -18.90 0.95 10.68
CA VAL A 346 -19.11 -0.05 9.62
C VAL A 346 -20.61 -0.17 9.34
N GLY A 347 -20.98 0.17 8.10
CA GLY A 347 -22.34 0.04 7.59
C GLY A 347 -22.65 -1.37 7.08
N PRO A 348 -23.94 -1.70 6.88
CA PRO A 348 -24.37 -3.00 6.35
C PRO A 348 -23.81 -3.28 4.96
N GLU A 349 -23.62 -2.26 4.12
CA GLU A 349 -23.05 -2.41 2.77
C GLU A 349 -21.64 -3.01 2.71
N LEU A 350 -20.94 -3.19 3.84
CA LEU A 350 -19.69 -3.95 3.84
C LEU A 350 -19.93 -5.39 3.34
N PHE A 351 -21.09 -5.97 3.66
CA PHE A 351 -21.43 -7.39 3.51
C PHE A 351 -22.16 -7.68 2.19
N GLY A 352 -21.39 -7.78 1.11
CA GLY A 352 -21.88 -8.07 -0.23
C GLY A 352 -21.72 -9.54 -0.65
N VAL A 353 -22.59 -10.00 -1.55
CA VAL A 353 -22.52 -11.36 -2.14
C VAL A 353 -22.83 -11.30 -3.63
N ALA A 354 -22.12 -12.10 -4.43
CA ALA A 354 -22.58 -12.47 -5.77
C ALA A 354 -23.53 -13.68 -5.65
N ALA A 355 -24.81 -13.46 -5.95
CA ALA A 355 -25.86 -14.48 -5.81
C ALA A 355 -26.83 -14.43 -6.99
N PRO A 356 -26.65 -15.30 -8.01
CA PRO A 356 -27.61 -15.47 -9.09
C PRO A 356 -28.97 -15.90 -8.56
N VAL A 357 -30.04 -15.27 -9.05
CA VAL A 357 -31.42 -15.59 -8.61
C VAL A 357 -31.82 -17.04 -8.92
N ASP A 358 -31.24 -17.62 -9.97
CA ASP A 358 -31.43 -19.03 -10.35
C ASP A 358 -30.95 -20.01 -9.26
N TRP A 359 -30.09 -19.57 -8.35
CA TRP A 359 -29.54 -20.37 -7.24
C TRP A 359 -30.27 -20.14 -5.92
N GLY A 360 -31.40 -19.43 -5.98
CA GLY A 360 -32.27 -19.15 -4.86
C GLY A 360 -31.79 -18.00 -3.98
N GLU A 361 -32.62 -17.67 -3.00
CA GLU A 361 -32.31 -16.64 -2.01
C GLU A 361 -31.11 -17.05 -1.15
N PRO A 362 -30.12 -16.15 -0.94
CA PRO A 362 -29.04 -16.40 -0.01
C PRO A 362 -29.57 -16.73 1.39
N GLY A 363 -29.20 -17.90 1.93
CA GLY A 363 -29.58 -18.35 3.28
C GLY A 363 -28.87 -17.61 4.42
N LEU A 364 -28.44 -16.37 4.18
CA LEU A 364 -27.71 -15.51 5.10
C LEU A 364 -28.12 -14.05 4.88
N GLN A 365 -27.97 -13.21 5.92
CA GLN A 365 -28.24 -11.78 5.78
C GLN A 365 -27.24 -11.16 4.79
N THR A 366 -27.75 -10.81 3.61
CA THR A 366 -26.99 -10.20 2.52
C THR A 366 -27.45 -8.76 2.37
N ASP A 367 -26.55 -7.80 2.54
CA ASP A 367 -26.90 -6.38 2.53
C ASP A 367 -26.62 -5.71 1.17
N TYR A 368 -25.83 -6.37 0.32
CA TYR A 368 -25.49 -5.89 -1.01
C TYR A 368 -25.36 -7.05 -2.01
N LEU A 369 -26.08 -7.00 -3.12
CA LEU A 369 -25.95 -7.93 -4.23
C LEU A 369 -25.14 -7.31 -5.37
N ARG A 370 -24.17 -8.06 -5.92
CA ARG A 370 -23.47 -7.72 -7.17
C ARG A 370 -23.87 -8.68 -8.28
N LEU A 371 -24.22 -8.13 -9.44
CA LEU A 371 -24.86 -8.88 -10.54
C LEU A 371 -23.91 -9.11 -11.72
N TRP A 372 -22.81 -9.83 -11.49
CA TRP A 372 -22.01 -10.47 -12.54
C TRP A 372 -22.24 -11.99 -12.51
N ASP A 373 -22.15 -12.67 -13.66
CA ASP A 373 -22.52 -14.10 -13.80
C ASP A 373 -23.94 -14.48 -13.32
N ALA A 374 -24.84 -13.50 -13.21
CA ALA A 374 -26.21 -13.67 -12.72
C ALA A 374 -27.26 -13.84 -13.85
N GLY A 375 -26.82 -14.02 -15.09
CA GLY A 375 -27.72 -14.17 -16.25
C GLY A 375 -28.37 -12.86 -16.72
N VAL A 376 -27.84 -11.72 -16.31
CA VAL A 376 -28.39 -10.37 -16.57
C VAL A 376 -27.38 -9.45 -17.29
N SER A 377 -26.45 -10.03 -18.03
CA SER A 377 -25.52 -9.26 -18.87
C SER A 377 -26.25 -8.50 -19.98
N TRP A 378 -25.68 -7.40 -20.50
CA TRP A 378 -26.25 -6.65 -21.63
C TRP A 378 -26.48 -7.57 -22.84
N ARG A 379 -25.50 -8.43 -23.15
CA ARG A 379 -25.62 -9.47 -24.18
C ARG A 379 -26.79 -10.43 -23.99
N GLN A 380 -27.08 -10.86 -22.76
CA GLN A 380 -28.17 -11.79 -22.47
C GLN A 380 -29.53 -11.08 -22.49
N MET A 381 -29.61 -9.88 -21.90
CA MET A 381 -30.86 -9.14 -21.79
C MET A 381 -31.29 -8.48 -23.09
N GLN A 382 -30.37 -8.10 -23.97
CA GLN A 382 -30.68 -7.45 -25.24
C GLN A 382 -30.03 -8.17 -26.43
N PRO A 383 -30.51 -9.36 -26.82
CA PRO A 383 -29.92 -10.16 -27.90
C PRO A 383 -30.14 -9.58 -29.31
N SER A 384 -31.03 -8.59 -29.48
CA SER A 384 -31.31 -7.87 -30.73
C SER A 384 -31.44 -6.36 -30.46
N LYS A 385 -31.01 -5.51 -31.41
CA LYS A 385 -31.09 -4.04 -31.27
C LYS A 385 -32.54 -3.55 -31.19
N ASP A 386 -33.38 -4.06 -32.09
CA ASP A 386 -34.78 -3.63 -32.25
C ASP A 386 -35.77 -4.49 -31.44
N GLY A 387 -35.27 -5.53 -30.76
CA GLY A 387 -36.07 -6.40 -29.90
C GLY A 387 -36.30 -5.79 -28.51
N PRO A 388 -37.32 -6.25 -27.76
CA PRO A 388 -37.49 -5.87 -26.37
C PRO A 388 -36.30 -6.37 -25.53
N ILE A 389 -35.95 -5.61 -24.50
CA ILE A 389 -35.04 -6.08 -23.46
C ILE A 389 -35.78 -7.15 -22.63
N ASP A 390 -35.13 -8.29 -22.43
CA ASP A 390 -35.56 -9.33 -21.52
C ASP A 390 -35.28 -8.90 -20.06
N TRP A 391 -36.34 -8.60 -19.34
CA TRP A 391 -36.29 -8.15 -17.95
C TRP A 391 -36.50 -9.28 -16.94
N GLU A 392 -36.84 -10.50 -17.36
CA GLU A 392 -37.38 -11.55 -16.48
C GLU A 392 -36.46 -11.83 -15.29
N LYS A 393 -35.19 -12.18 -15.56
CA LYS A 393 -34.23 -12.50 -14.50
C LYS A 393 -33.87 -11.31 -13.63
N LEU A 394 -33.77 -10.11 -14.21
CA LEU A 394 -33.45 -8.92 -13.44
C LEU A 394 -34.63 -8.50 -12.54
N ASP A 395 -35.87 -8.64 -13.01
CA ASP A 395 -37.07 -8.40 -12.19
C ASP A 395 -37.14 -9.38 -11.00
N LEU A 396 -36.88 -10.68 -11.23
CA LEU A 396 -36.78 -11.68 -10.16
C LEU A 396 -35.67 -11.33 -9.16
N THR A 397 -34.50 -10.92 -9.66
CA THR A 397 -33.36 -10.52 -8.82
C THR A 397 -33.70 -9.29 -7.97
N MET A 398 -34.35 -8.27 -8.55
CA MET A 398 -34.75 -7.06 -7.84
C MET A 398 -35.87 -7.32 -6.82
N ALA A 399 -36.75 -8.29 -7.09
CA ALA A 399 -37.75 -8.75 -6.13
C ALA A 399 -37.10 -9.49 -4.95
N MET A 400 -36.12 -10.36 -5.21
CA MET A 400 -35.32 -11.02 -4.17
C MET A 400 -34.55 -9.99 -3.34
N ALA A 401 -33.86 -9.04 -3.97
CA ALA A 401 -33.13 -7.97 -3.30
C ALA A 401 -34.03 -7.17 -2.36
N LYS A 402 -35.24 -6.80 -2.83
CA LYS A 402 -36.24 -6.12 -2.01
C LYS A 402 -36.67 -6.96 -0.81
N LYS A 403 -36.89 -8.27 -1.01
CA LYS A 403 -37.32 -9.19 0.05
C LYS A 403 -36.27 -9.30 1.16
N ILE A 404 -34.99 -9.40 0.81
CA ILE A 404 -33.89 -9.54 1.78
C ILE A 404 -33.34 -8.19 2.29
N GLY A 405 -33.84 -7.07 1.74
CA GLY A 405 -33.38 -5.72 2.09
C GLY A 405 -32.01 -5.36 1.53
N ALA A 406 -31.53 -6.06 0.49
CA ALA A 406 -30.22 -5.82 -0.10
C ALA A 406 -30.22 -4.63 -1.07
N LYS A 407 -29.14 -3.84 -1.02
CA LYS A 407 -28.75 -2.95 -2.11
C LYS A 407 -28.35 -3.76 -3.34
N VAL A 408 -28.37 -3.14 -4.52
CA VAL A 408 -28.00 -3.81 -5.78
C VAL A 408 -26.98 -3.00 -6.55
N MET A 409 -25.92 -3.69 -6.99
CA MET A 409 -24.91 -3.25 -7.94
C MET A 409 -25.12 -4.01 -9.25
N TYR A 410 -25.44 -3.28 -10.32
CA TYR A 410 -25.49 -3.84 -11.67
C TYR A 410 -24.11 -3.75 -12.34
N VAL A 411 -23.64 -4.84 -12.95
CA VAL A 411 -22.36 -4.86 -13.67
C VAL A 411 -22.65 -4.84 -15.17
N LEU A 412 -22.16 -3.82 -15.87
CA LEU A 412 -22.34 -3.72 -17.33
C LEU A 412 -21.36 -4.65 -18.07
N GLY A 413 -21.83 -5.27 -19.15
CA GLY A 413 -21.12 -6.23 -20.01
C GLY A 413 -21.96 -7.48 -20.17
N ASP A 414 -21.62 -8.47 -20.99
CA ASP A 414 -20.84 -8.47 -22.22
C ASP A 414 -21.52 -7.65 -23.35
N THR A 415 -20.83 -7.40 -24.46
CA THR A 415 -21.41 -6.78 -25.65
C THR A 415 -22.30 -7.76 -26.45
N PRO A 416 -23.56 -7.40 -26.78
CA PRO A 416 -24.40 -8.17 -27.68
C PRO A 416 -23.79 -8.34 -29.08
N ALA A 417 -24.08 -9.48 -29.72
CA ALA A 417 -23.57 -9.79 -31.06
C ALA A 417 -23.97 -8.73 -32.10
N TRP A 418 -25.19 -8.17 -32.01
CA TRP A 418 -25.63 -7.11 -32.92
C TRP A 418 -24.84 -5.81 -32.76
N ALA A 419 -24.26 -5.56 -31.59
CA ALA A 419 -23.55 -4.33 -31.27
C ALA A 419 -22.08 -4.36 -31.66
N ASN A 420 -21.50 -5.52 -31.99
CA ASN A 420 -20.08 -5.67 -32.32
C ASN A 420 -19.79 -6.45 -33.61
N GLY A 421 -20.80 -6.63 -34.47
CA GLY A 421 -20.67 -7.33 -35.75
C GLY A 421 -20.54 -8.85 -35.61
N GLY A 422 -21.18 -9.44 -34.59
CA GLY A 422 -21.26 -10.89 -34.39
C GLY A 422 -20.05 -11.50 -33.68
N LYS A 423 -19.20 -10.70 -33.05
CA LYS A 423 -17.96 -11.14 -32.40
C LYS A 423 -18.21 -11.60 -30.96
N SER A 424 -17.13 -12.02 -30.28
CA SER A 424 -17.20 -12.39 -28.86
C SER A 424 -17.71 -11.24 -27.98
N GLY A 425 -18.33 -11.57 -26.85
CA GLY A 425 -18.86 -10.58 -25.90
C GLY A 425 -17.81 -9.62 -25.34
N ALA A 426 -16.54 -10.02 -25.36
CA ALA A 426 -15.39 -9.19 -24.99
C ALA A 426 -15.04 -8.11 -26.02
N THR A 427 -15.58 -8.19 -27.24
CA THR A 427 -15.33 -7.16 -28.26
C THR A 427 -16.22 -5.95 -27.99
N PRO A 428 -15.64 -4.73 -27.85
CA PRO A 428 -16.39 -3.50 -27.63
C PRO A 428 -17.52 -3.32 -28.65
N PRO A 429 -18.61 -2.63 -28.28
CA PRO A 429 -19.62 -2.27 -29.25
C PRO A 429 -19.05 -1.26 -30.25
N THR A 430 -19.48 -1.32 -31.51
CA THR A 430 -19.11 -0.36 -32.55
C THR A 430 -19.61 1.05 -32.23
N ASP A 431 -20.67 1.17 -31.43
CA ASP A 431 -21.13 2.41 -30.82
C ASP A 431 -21.25 2.25 -29.30
N LEU A 432 -20.38 2.95 -28.55
CA LEU A 432 -20.41 2.97 -27.08
C LEU A 432 -21.71 3.60 -26.53
N GLY A 433 -22.43 4.39 -27.33
CA GLY A 433 -23.72 5.00 -26.98
C GLY A 433 -24.83 3.97 -26.81
N ASP A 434 -24.79 2.84 -27.53
CA ASP A 434 -25.76 1.76 -27.38
C ASP A 434 -25.68 1.15 -25.96
N ALA A 435 -24.45 0.93 -25.45
CA ALA A 435 -24.22 0.42 -24.11
C ALA A 435 -24.68 1.40 -23.02
N ALA A 436 -24.41 2.70 -23.19
CA ALA A 436 -24.86 3.74 -22.27
C ALA A 436 -26.39 3.89 -22.26
N THR A 437 -27.03 3.76 -23.41
CA THR A 437 -28.50 3.76 -23.54
C THR A 437 -29.11 2.60 -22.77
N PHE A 438 -28.57 1.40 -22.94
CA PHE A 438 -28.99 0.22 -22.20
C PHE A 438 -28.85 0.41 -20.68
N ALA A 439 -27.68 0.87 -20.20
CA ALA A 439 -27.47 1.16 -18.78
C ALA A 439 -28.46 2.21 -18.24
N GLY A 440 -28.77 3.24 -19.03
CA GLY A 440 -29.79 4.25 -18.71
C GLY A 440 -31.21 3.67 -18.64
N GLN A 441 -31.56 2.69 -19.48
CA GLN A 441 -32.83 1.97 -19.44
C GLN A 441 -32.94 1.08 -18.21
N VAL A 442 -31.87 0.34 -17.86
CA VAL A 442 -31.79 -0.45 -16.62
C VAL A 442 -31.99 0.45 -15.40
N CYS A 443 -31.25 1.56 -15.31
CA CYS A 443 -31.43 2.53 -14.22
C CYS A 443 -32.87 3.06 -14.16
N SER A 444 -33.43 3.45 -15.32
CA SER A 444 -34.76 4.09 -15.39
C SER A 444 -35.87 3.16 -14.95
N ARG A 445 -35.76 1.86 -15.22
CA ARG A 445 -36.75 0.85 -14.82
C ARG A 445 -36.87 0.73 -13.29
N TYR A 446 -35.76 0.81 -12.56
CA TYR A 446 -35.75 0.51 -11.12
C TYR A 446 -35.64 1.75 -10.20
N LYS A 447 -35.49 2.97 -10.72
CA LYS A 447 -35.14 4.18 -9.94
C LYS A 447 -36.05 4.62 -8.78
N VAL A 448 -37.25 4.03 -8.61
CA VAL A 448 -38.29 4.50 -7.66
C VAL A 448 -38.39 3.61 -6.40
N THR A 449 -38.93 2.40 -6.52
CA THR A 449 -39.39 1.61 -5.36
C THR A 449 -38.31 0.70 -4.74
N ASN A 450 -37.33 0.27 -5.53
CA ASN A 450 -36.13 -0.43 -5.09
C ASN A 450 -34.99 -0.11 -6.07
N PRO A 451 -34.33 1.05 -5.92
CA PRO A 451 -33.36 1.49 -6.91
C PRO A 451 -32.13 0.60 -6.94
N ILE A 452 -31.66 0.31 -8.15
CA ILE A 452 -30.26 -0.10 -8.34
C ILE A 452 -29.39 1.05 -7.83
N THR A 453 -28.62 0.77 -6.78
CA THR A 453 -27.88 1.79 -6.03
C THR A 453 -26.52 2.10 -6.66
N SER A 454 -25.98 1.17 -7.45
CA SER A 454 -24.73 1.39 -8.16
C SER A 454 -24.62 0.61 -9.47
N PHE A 455 -23.73 1.11 -10.33
CA PHE A 455 -23.29 0.44 -11.55
C PHE A 455 -21.77 0.25 -11.48
N GLU A 456 -21.29 -0.92 -11.91
CA GLU A 456 -19.86 -1.17 -12.18
C GLU A 456 -19.68 -1.23 -13.69
N VAL A 457 -18.81 -0.36 -14.24
CA VAL A 457 -18.66 -0.25 -15.70
C VAL A 457 -17.56 -1.17 -16.17
N TRP A 458 -18.00 -2.39 -16.45
CA TRP A 458 -17.27 -3.54 -16.96
C TRP A 458 -16.55 -4.40 -15.92
N ASN A 459 -16.59 -5.72 -16.15
CA ASN A 459 -15.91 -6.71 -15.34
C ASN A 459 -14.49 -6.95 -15.86
N GLU A 460 -13.48 -6.74 -15.02
CA GLU A 460 -12.05 -7.01 -15.33
C GLU A 460 -11.62 -6.50 -16.73
N GLY A 461 -12.05 -5.28 -17.08
CA GLY A 461 -11.89 -4.72 -18.43
C GLY A 461 -10.43 -4.50 -18.85
N ASN A 462 -9.48 -4.68 -17.94
CA ASN A 462 -8.06 -4.70 -18.27
C ASN A 462 -7.59 -5.99 -18.94
N LEU A 463 -8.38 -7.07 -18.87
CA LEU A 463 -8.05 -8.38 -19.42
C LEU A 463 -8.75 -8.61 -20.76
N THR A 464 -7.99 -9.11 -21.75
CA THR A 464 -8.51 -9.42 -23.09
C THR A 464 -9.61 -10.47 -23.13
N THR A 465 -9.71 -11.28 -22.06
CA THR A 465 -10.82 -12.23 -21.87
C THR A 465 -12.17 -11.52 -21.76
N PHE A 466 -12.20 -10.30 -21.20
CA PHE A 466 -13.42 -9.53 -20.97
C PHE A 466 -13.51 -8.29 -21.83
N TRP A 467 -12.40 -7.72 -22.29
CA TRP A 467 -12.39 -6.53 -23.14
C TRP A 467 -11.21 -6.53 -24.11
N THR A 468 -11.49 -6.55 -25.42
CA THR A 468 -10.46 -6.54 -26.47
C THR A 468 -10.16 -5.15 -27.05
N GLY A 469 -10.89 -4.13 -26.60
CA GLY A 469 -10.68 -2.74 -26.99
C GLY A 469 -9.49 -2.08 -26.30
N THR A 470 -9.23 -0.84 -26.68
CA THR A 470 -8.27 0.02 -25.98
C THR A 470 -8.79 0.46 -24.61
N MET A 471 -7.88 0.91 -23.75
CA MET A 471 -8.25 1.44 -22.44
C MET A 471 -8.88 2.83 -22.53
N GLU A 472 -8.56 3.57 -23.60
CA GLU A 472 -9.23 4.81 -23.97
C GLU A 472 -10.71 4.57 -24.31
N GLU A 473 -11.03 3.55 -25.12
CA GLU A 473 -12.42 3.16 -25.42
C GLU A 473 -13.16 2.69 -24.16
N LEU A 474 -12.51 1.94 -23.27
CA LEU A 474 -13.10 1.53 -21.99
C LEU A 474 -13.41 2.76 -21.10
N ALA A 475 -12.50 3.73 -21.04
CA ALA A 475 -12.72 4.97 -20.29
C ALA A 475 -13.81 5.85 -20.92
N ASP A 476 -13.95 5.87 -22.25
CA ASP A 476 -15.07 6.53 -22.94
C ASP A 476 -16.40 5.86 -22.62
N LEU A 477 -16.44 4.53 -22.59
CA LEU A 477 -17.61 3.77 -22.17
C LEU A 477 -17.99 4.11 -20.73
N THR A 478 -17.02 4.11 -19.81
CA THR A 478 -17.20 4.51 -18.41
C THR A 478 -17.80 5.91 -18.30
N ALA A 479 -17.27 6.88 -19.03
CA ALA A 479 -17.78 8.25 -19.01
C ALA A 479 -19.22 8.36 -19.53
N LYS A 480 -19.55 7.67 -20.64
CA LYS A 480 -20.90 7.67 -21.22
C LYS A 480 -21.92 7.00 -20.31
N VAL A 481 -21.57 5.86 -19.72
CA VAL A 481 -22.44 5.16 -18.76
C VAL A 481 -22.66 6.02 -17.51
N SER A 482 -21.60 6.66 -17.00
CA SER A 482 -21.70 7.59 -15.88
C SER A 482 -22.67 8.74 -16.16
N ALA A 483 -22.57 9.37 -17.33
CA ALA A 483 -23.48 10.42 -17.74
C ALA A 483 -24.94 9.93 -17.84
N ALA A 484 -25.17 8.76 -18.45
CA ALA A 484 -26.52 8.18 -18.61
C ALA A 484 -27.17 7.82 -17.26
N VAL A 485 -26.41 7.20 -16.35
CA VAL A 485 -26.89 6.81 -15.02
C VAL A 485 -27.15 8.04 -14.16
N ARG A 486 -26.27 9.06 -14.18
CA ARG A 486 -26.48 10.31 -13.44
C ARG A 486 -27.70 11.08 -13.94
N ALA A 487 -27.95 11.10 -15.25
CA ALA A 487 -29.14 11.70 -15.83
C ALA A 487 -30.44 10.97 -15.43
N CYS A 488 -30.37 9.65 -15.26
CA CYS A 488 -31.48 8.85 -14.77
C CYS A 488 -31.77 9.08 -13.28
N ARG A 489 -30.74 9.03 -12.42
CA ARG A 489 -30.80 9.21 -10.97
C ARG A 489 -29.45 9.65 -10.41
N GLY A 490 -29.32 10.93 -10.08
CA GLY A 490 -28.05 11.51 -9.60
C GLY A 490 -27.48 10.92 -8.29
N ALA A 491 -28.29 10.19 -7.52
CA ALA A 491 -27.85 9.50 -6.30
C ALA A 491 -27.27 8.10 -6.55
N THR A 492 -27.37 7.56 -7.77
CA THR A 492 -26.82 6.24 -8.11
C THR A 492 -25.32 6.36 -8.36
N MET A 493 -24.53 5.52 -7.68
CA MET A 493 -23.07 5.53 -7.79
C MET A 493 -22.59 4.77 -9.04
N VAL A 494 -21.49 5.23 -9.64
CA VAL A 494 -20.87 4.58 -10.79
C VAL A 494 -19.42 4.26 -10.47
N PHE A 495 -19.07 2.98 -10.51
CA PHE A 495 -17.73 2.49 -10.23
C PHE A 495 -16.98 2.19 -11.53
N ALA A 496 -15.66 2.39 -11.51
CA ALA A 496 -14.78 2.02 -12.60
C ALA A 496 -14.85 0.52 -12.91
N SER A 497 -14.31 0.11 -14.06
CA SER A 497 -14.12 -1.31 -14.33
C SER A 497 -13.26 -1.96 -13.25
N SER A 498 -13.62 -3.17 -12.84
CA SER A 498 -12.81 -3.94 -11.91
C SER A 498 -11.49 -4.40 -12.53
N THR A 499 -10.58 -4.87 -11.68
CA THR A 499 -9.36 -5.58 -12.09
C THR A 499 -9.12 -6.77 -11.17
N GLY A 500 -8.66 -7.88 -11.75
CA GLY A 500 -8.18 -9.03 -11.00
C GLY A 500 -6.75 -8.84 -10.49
N THR A 501 -6.46 -9.38 -9.31
CA THR A 501 -5.12 -9.39 -8.68
C THR A 501 -4.35 -10.69 -8.94
N ARG A 502 -5.08 -11.78 -9.23
CA ARG A 502 -4.58 -13.16 -9.24
C ARG A 502 -3.61 -13.53 -10.35
N ALA A 503 -3.80 -13.04 -11.58
CA ALA A 503 -2.89 -13.42 -12.67
C ALA A 503 -1.56 -12.67 -12.54
N SER A 504 -0.44 -13.39 -12.70
CA SER A 504 0.88 -12.74 -12.78
C SER A 504 0.86 -11.64 -13.84
N ASN A 505 1.09 -10.39 -13.42
CA ASN A 505 0.95 -9.16 -14.20
C ASN A 505 -0.48 -8.71 -14.58
N ALA A 506 -1.58 -9.46 -14.34
CA ALA A 506 -2.94 -8.99 -14.65
C ALA A 506 -3.25 -7.64 -14.01
N PHE A 507 -2.84 -7.50 -12.75
CA PHE A 507 -2.99 -6.32 -11.93
C PHE A 507 -2.34 -5.02 -12.51
N VAL A 508 -1.28 -5.15 -13.31
CA VAL A 508 -0.60 -4.01 -13.99
C VAL A 508 -0.80 -4.00 -15.51
N THR A 509 -1.38 -5.06 -16.06
CA THR A 509 -1.64 -5.14 -17.49
C THR A 509 -2.83 -4.22 -17.79
N ASN A 510 -2.58 -3.17 -18.55
CA ASN A 510 -3.55 -2.21 -19.06
C ASN A 510 -4.30 -1.33 -18.01
N TYR A 511 -4.43 -1.74 -16.74
CA TYR A 511 -5.14 -0.92 -15.73
C TYR A 511 -4.50 0.47 -15.50
N PRO A 512 -3.16 0.64 -15.44
CA PRO A 512 -2.56 1.99 -15.41
C PRO A 512 -2.96 2.87 -16.61
N ALA A 513 -3.06 2.27 -17.81
CA ALA A 513 -3.49 3.01 -19.01
C ALA A 513 -4.98 3.39 -18.91
N TYR A 514 -5.82 2.53 -18.35
CA TYR A 514 -7.21 2.84 -18.05
C TYR A 514 -7.34 3.98 -17.02
N LEU A 515 -6.57 3.95 -15.93
CA LEU A 515 -6.55 5.03 -14.94
C LEU A 515 -6.10 6.35 -15.57
N LYS A 516 -5.08 6.35 -16.42
CA LYS A 516 -4.64 7.54 -17.17
C LYS A 516 -5.75 8.05 -18.11
N ALA A 517 -6.47 7.16 -18.77
CA ALA A 517 -7.58 7.52 -19.64
C ALA A 517 -8.79 8.05 -18.86
N LEU A 518 -9.06 7.54 -17.65
CA LEU A 518 -10.06 8.10 -16.73
C LEU A 518 -9.63 9.48 -16.21
N ALA A 519 -8.35 9.67 -15.89
CA ALA A 519 -7.81 10.97 -15.46
C ALA A 519 -7.99 12.04 -16.54
N ALA A 520 -7.77 11.69 -17.81
CA ALA A 520 -8.02 12.58 -18.95
C ALA A 520 -9.51 12.96 -19.13
N ARG A 521 -10.42 12.27 -18.43
CA ARG A 521 -11.87 12.49 -18.41
C ARG A 521 -12.37 13.00 -17.05
N ASP A 522 -11.47 13.53 -16.23
CA ASP A 522 -11.76 14.06 -14.89
C ASP A 522 -12.42 13.03 -13.95
N TRP A 523 -11.98 11.77 -14.04
CA TRP A 523 -12.40 10.68 -13.15
C TRP A 523 -13.92 10.54 -13.03
N PRO A 524 -14.65 10.16 -14.10
CA PRO A 524 -16.11 10.17 -14.16
C PRO A 524 -16.77 9.01 -13.37
N VAL A 525 -16.20 8.62 -12.23
CA VAL A 525 -16.61 7.50 -11.36
C VAL A 525 -16.66 7.96 -9.91
N ASP A 526 -17.46 7.31 -9.07
CA ASP A 526 -17.58 7.57 -7.62
C ASP A 526 -16.65 6.67 -6.78
N GLY A 527 -15.97 5.71 -7.42
CA GLY A 527 -15.02 4.82 -6.77
C GLY A 527 -14.37 3.82 -7.73
N PHE A 528 -13.51 2.98 -7.16
CA PHE A 528 -12.73 1.97 -7.86
C PHE A 528 -13.03 0.59 -7.29
N THR A 529 -12.86 -0.44 -8.12
CA THR A 529 -13.17 -1.81 -7.74
C THR A 529 -12.04 -2.77 -8.06
N VAL A 530 -11.89 -3.80 -7.25
CA VAL A 530 -10.84 -4.83 -7.37
C VAL A 530 -11.43 -6.20 -7.09
N HIS A 531 -10.88 -7.24 -7.68
CA HIS A 531 -11.11 -8.61 -7.28
C HIS A 531 -9.86 -9.16 -6.59
N SER A 532 -9.89 -9.24 -5.27
CA SER A 532 -8.73 -9.63 -4.45
C SER A 532 -8.60 -11.15 -4.26
N TYR A 533 -8.70 -11.92 -5.34
CA TYR A 533 -8.47 -13.35 -5.30
C TYR A 533 -6.98 -13.69 -5.15
N PRO A 534 -6.57 -14.34 -4.05
CA PRO A 534 -5.21 -14.84 -3.93
C PRO A 534 -4.95 -15.99 -4.90
N SER A 535 -3.69 -16.43 -4.95
CA SER A 535 -3.36 -17.70 -5.60
C SER A 535 -4.18 -18.85 -4.98
N ALA A 536 -4.33 -19.97 -5.67
CA ALA A 536 -5.10 -21.10 -5.16
C ALA A 536 -4.57 -21.58 -3.80
N SER A 537 -3.26 -21.53 -3.56
CA SER A 537 -2.63 -21.84 -2.27
C SER A 537 -2.59 -20.66 -1.29
N GLY A 538 -2.94 -19.46 -1.73
CA GLY A 538 -2.98 -18.23 -0.94
C GLY A 538 -4.09 -18.21 0.11
N GLY A 539 -3.91 -17.31 1.08
CA GLY A 539 -4.82 -17.05 2.19
C GLY A 539 -4.94 -15.54 2.48
N PRO A 540 -5.60 -15.15 3.58
CA PRO A 540 -5.92 -13.75 3.88
C PRO A 540 -4.70 -12.82 3.98
N VAL A 541 -3.52 -13.33 4.31
CA VAL A 541 -2.26 -12.55 4.29
C VAL A 541 -1.96 -12.06 2.87
N GLN A 542 -1.98 -12.97 1.89
CA GLN A 542 -1.76 -12.63 0.48
C GLN A 542 -2.84 -11.65 -0.03
N ARG A 543 -4.11 -11.87 0.36
CA ARG A 543 -5.20 -10.94 0.02
C ARG A 543 -4.90 -9.52 0.51
N ALA A 544 -4.45 -9.37 1.76
CA ALA A 544 -4.13 -8.07 2.33
C ALA A 544 -3.00 -7.36 1.53
N GLU A 545 -2.00 -8.12 1.08
CA GLU A 545 -0.94 -7.60 0.19
C GLU A 545 -1.53 -7.14 -1.17
N GLU A 546 -2.46 -7.88 -1.75
CA GLU A 546 -3.13 -7.56 -3.01
C GLU A 546 -4.00 -6.28 -2.90
N ILE A 547 -4.71 -6.09 -1.79
CA ILE A 547 -5.45 -4.86 -1.49
C ILE A 547 -4.48 -3.67 -1.34
N ALA A 548 -3.37 -3.86 -0.64
CA ALA A 548 -2.34 -2.81 -0.50
C ALA A 548 -1.73 -2.44 -1.86
N GLN A 549 -1.50 -3.42 -2.73
CA GLN A 549 -1.07 -3.21 -4.11
C GLN A 549 -2.10 -2.39 -4.90
N PHE A 550 -3.39 -2.71 -4.82
CA PHE A 550 -4.48 -1.95 -5.46
C PHE A 550 -4.49 -0.48 -5.06
N LYS A 551 -4.46 -0.21 -3.75
CA LYS A 551 -4.41 1.16 -3.22
C LYS A 551 -3.16 1.91 -3.70
N THR A 552 -2.02 1.22 -3.72
CA THR A 552 -0.76 1.79 -4.21
C THR A 552 -0.84 2.11 -5.69
N LEU A 553 -1.42 1.24 -6.51
CA LEU A 553 -1.60 1.45 -7.95
C LEU A 553 -2.47 2.68 -8.23
N LEU A 554 -3.57 2.84 -7.50
CA LEU A 554 -4.45 4.01 -7.60
C LEU A 554 -3.67 5.29 -7.27
N ALA A 555 -2.96 5.32 -6.15
CA ALA A 555 -2.15 6.46 -5.73
C ALA A 555 -1.05 6.81 -6.76
N GLN A 556 -0.33 5.81 -7.28
CA GLN A 556 0.73 5.98 -8.28
C GLN A 556 0.24 6.57 -9.61
N ASN A 557 -1.03 6.36 -9.95
CA ASN A 557 -1.65 6.88 -11.17
C ASN A 557 -2.49 8.15 -10.92
N GLY A 558 -2.35 8.77 -9.75
CA GLY A 558 -3.02 10.04 -9.42
C GLY A 558 -4.54 9.91 -9.26
N ALA A 559 -5.04 8.72 -8.96
CA ALA A 559 -6.46 8.51 -8.70
C ALA A 559 -6.88 9.28 -7.43
N PRO A 560 -8.03 9.98 -7.45
CA PRO A 560 -8.54 10.67 -6.27
C PRO A 560 -8.93 9.66 -5.19
N LEU A 561 -8.84 10.08 -3.93
CA LEU A 561 -9.39 9.32 -2.80
C LEU A 561 -10.92 9.25 -2.94
N LYS A 562 -11.40 8.10 -3.41
CA LYS A 562 -12.81 7.76 -3.61
C LYS A 562 -13.09 6.39 -2.98
N ARG A 563 -14.34 5.95 -3.00
CA ARG A 563 -14.74 4.65 -2.45
C ARG A 563 -13.98 3.50 -3.11
N LEU A 564 -13.64 2.48 -2.33
CA LEU A 564 -12.94 1.28 -2.79
C LEU A 564 -13.76 0.05 -2.45
N LEU A 565 -14.10 -0.74 -3.47
CA LEU A 565 -14.88 -1.96 -3.28
C LEU A 565 -14.08 -3.16 -3.76
N ASP A 566 -14.12 -4.24 -2.99
CA ASP A 566 -13.61 -5.54 -3.38
C ASP A 566 -14.79 -6.34 -3.95
N THR A 567 -14.99 -6.25 -5.26
CA THR A 567 -16.21 -6.69 -5.93
C THR A 567 -16.23 -8.18 -6.26
N GLU A 568 -15.13 -8.90 -6.05
CA GLU A 568 -15.12 -10.36 -5.97
C GLU A 568 -13.99 -10.89 -5.09
N LEU A 569 -14.34 -11.83 -4.21
CA LEU A 569 -13.39 -12.54 -3.36
C LEU A 569 -13.83 -13.99 -3.09
N ASN A 570 -12.87 -14.91 -3.23
CA ASN A 570 -12.87 -16.26 -2.66
C ASN A 570 -11.42 -16.76 -2.60
N TYR A 571 -11.22 -17.98 -2.14
CA TYR A 571 -9.92 -18.63 -1.99
C TYR A 571 -9.94 -20.00 -2.67
N GLY A 572 -8.76 -20.53 -3.02
CA GLY A 572 -8.63 -21.86 -3.62
C GLY A 572 -9.31 -22.01 -4.98
N LEU A 573 -9.61 -20.90 -5.64
CA LEU A 573 -10.30 -20.86 -6.93
C LEU A 573 -9.47 -21.61 -8.01
N ALA A 574 -10.09 -22.34 -8.92
CA ALA A 574 -9.40 -22.86 -10.12
C ALA A 574 -9.16 -21.75 -11.16
N GLY A 575 -8.24 -21.95 -12.11
CA GLY A 575 -8.08 -21.07 -13.28
C GLY A 575 -6.69 -20.43 -13.39
N LEU A 576 -6.44 -19.77 -14.53
CA LEU A 576 -5.16 -19.10 -14.83
C LEU A 576 -3.92 -20.00 -14.71
N GLY A 577 -4.08 -21.30 -14.95
CA GLY A 577 -3.01 -22.30 -14.85
C GLY A 577 -2.90 -22.99 -13.48
N GLU A 578 -3.76 -22.63 -12.52
CA GLU A 578 -3.82 -23.26 -11.20
C GLU A 578 -5.02 -24.20 -11.06
N GLY A 579 -4.81 -25.33 -10.38
CA GLY A 579 -5.88 -26.24 -9.96
C GLY A 579 -6.64 -25.68 -8.76
N ARG A 580 -7.91 -26.10 -8.61
CA ARG A 580 -8.69 -25.81 -7.40
C ARG A 580 -7.99 -26.37 -6.16
N ARG A 581 -7.98 -25.58 -5.08
CA ARG A 581 -7.69 -26.06 -3.73
C ARG A 581 -8.99 -26.12 -2.94
N VAL A 582 -9.42 -27.31 -2.54
CA VAL A 582 -10.52 -27.47 -1.60
C VAL A 582 -10.06 -26.96 -0.23
N ILE A 583 -10.84 -26.08 0.39
CA ILE A 583 -10.58 -25.55 1.72
C ILE A 583 -11.64 -26.11 2.66
N ASP A 584 -11.21 -26.70 3.78
CA ASP A 584 -12.15 -27.28 4.74
C ASP A 584 -13.05 -26.18 5.35
N PRO A 585 -14.26 -26.53 5.82
CA PRO A 585 -15.22 -25.54 6.30
C PRO A 585 -14.72 -24.66 7.46
N ALA A 586 -13.86 -25.18 8.36
CA ALA A 586 -13.37 -24.40 9.49
C ALA A 586 -12.32 -23.37 9.06
N THR A 587 -11.38 -23.77 8.20
CA THR A 587 -10.43 -22.83 7.58
C THR A 587 -11.16 -21.82 6.70
N GLY A 588 -12.18 -22.26 5.95
CA GLY A 588 -12.99 -21.39 5.09
C GLY A 588 -13.75 -20.32 5.88
N ALA A 589 -14.37 -20.71 7.00
CA ALA A 589 -15.00 -19.80 7.95
C ALA A 589 -14.01 -18.76 8.51
N ALA A 590 -12.81 -19.19 8.91
CA ALA A 590 -11.77 -18.31 9.40
C ALA A 590 -11.32 -17.29 8.34
N TYR A 591 -11.07 -17.74 7.11
CA TYR A 591 -10.64 -16.88 6.01
C TYR A 591 -11.72 -15.86 5.63
N LEU A 592 -12.99 -16.27 5.60
CA LEU A 592 -14.12 -15.37 5.39
C LEU A 592 -14.13 -14.27 6.45
N SER A 593 -14.05 -14.64 7.73
CA SER A 593 -14.08 -13.68 8.83
C SER A 593 -12.91 -12.70 8.76
N GLN A 594 -11.67 -13.21 8.60
CA GLN A 594 -10.49 -12.37 8.45
C GLN A 594 -10.61 -11.39 7.28
N SER A 595 -11.18 -11.83 6.16
CA SER A 595 -11.32 -10.98 4.96
C SER A 595 -12.17 -9.74 5.21
N PHE A 596 -13.32 -9.89 5.86
CA PHE A 596 -14.21 -8.77 6.19
C PHE A 596 -13.60 -7.86 7.26
N ILE A 597 -12.90 -8.41 8.25
CA ILE A 597 -12.17 -7.61 9.25
C ILE A 597 -11.05 -6.80 8.57
N GLN A 598 -10.26 -7.43 7.70
CA GLN A 598 -9.21 -6.77 6.93
C GLN A 598 -9.78 -5.73 5.97
N SER A 599 -10.96 -5.95 5.37
CA SER A 599 -11.61 -4.94 4.54
C SER A 599 -11.84 -3.64 5.32
N VAL A 600 -12.27 -3.73 6.58
CA VAL A 600 -12.38 -2.55 7.46
C VAL A 600 -10.99 -1.95 7.74
N GLN A 601 -10.01 -2.79 8.08
CA GLN A 601 -8.63 -2.36 8.37
C GLN A 601 -7.99 -1.58 7.21
N TYR A 602 -8.22 -2.02 5.99
CA TYR A 602 -7.64 -1.43 4.79
C TYR A 602 -8.56 -0.41 4.10
N GLY A 603 -9.69 -0.04 4.70
CA GLY A 603 -10.60 0.97 4.17
C GLY A 603 -11.26 0.57 2.85
N ILE A 604 -11.73 -0.67 2.77
CA ILE A 604 -12.60 -1.18 1.72
C ILE A 604 -14.05 -0.98 2.18
N ASP A 605 -14.83 -0.22 1.41
CA ASP A 605 -16.21 0.17 1.74
C ASP A 605 -17.20 -1.00 1.61
N SER A 606 -16.98 -1.89 0.64
CA SER A 606 -17.79 -3.09 0.43
C SER A 606 -16.95 -4.27 -0.07
N THR A 607 -17.26 -5.47 0.40
CA THR A 607 -16.63 -6.71 -0.05
C THR A 607 -17.70 -7.70 -0.49
N PHE A 608 -17.55 -8.24 -1.70
CA PHE A 608 -18.51 -9.15 -2.31
C PHE A 608 -17.94 -10.57 -2.34
N TRP A 609 -18.53 -11.45 -1.53
CA TRP A 609 -18.15 -12.85 -1.54
C TRP A 609 -18.62 -13.50 -2.84
N PHE A 610 -17.68 -14.07 -3.58
CA PHE A 610 -17.95 -14.84 -4.79
C PHE A 610 -17.86 -16.32 -4.43
N LEU A 611 -18.93 -17.03 -4.13
CA LEU A 611 -20.30 -16.64 -4.46
C LEU A 611 -21.30 -17.50 -3.64
N TRP A 612 -22.57 -17.12 -3.55
CA TRP A 612 -23.65 -17.99 -3.05
C TRP A 612 -24.13 -18.99 -4.09
N THR A 613 -23.98 -20.29 -3.84
CA THR A 613 -24.34 -21.36 -4.80
C THR A 613 -25.52 -22.20 -4.32
N GLN A 614 -26.20 -22.89 -5.25
CA GLN A 614 -27.26 -23.85 -4.90
C GLN A 614 -26.70 -25.10 -4.20
N ALA A 615 -25.50 -25.53 -4.60
CA ALA A 615 -24.73 -26.65 -4.05
C ALA A 615 -23.24 -26.38 -4.26
N ASP A 616 -22.36 -27.28 -3.81
CA ASP A 616 -20.92 -27.10 -3.96
C ASP A 616 -20.52 -26.86 -5.42
N TYR A 617 -19.78 -25.79 -5.65
CA TYR A 617 -19.29 -25.40 -6.97
C TYR A 617 -17.81 -25.75 -7.11
N ASP A 618 -17.50 -26.55 -8.12
CA ASP A 618 -16.21 -27.17 -8.36
C ASP A 618 -15.09 -26.20 -8.78
N LYS A 619 -15.42 -24.92 -8.94
CA LYS A 619 -14.43 -23.85 -9.13
C LYS A 619 -13.96 -23.21 -7.83
N LEU A 620 -14.78 -23.20 -6.77
CA LEU A 620 -14.50 -22.47 -5.53
C LEU A 620 -13.74 -23.33 -4.51
N GLY A 621 -12.76 -22.75 -3.83
CA GLY A 621 -12.11 -23.43 -2.70
C GLY A 621 -12.95 -23.37 -1.43
N ILE A 622 -13.49 -22.19 -1.09
CA ILE A 622 -14.45 -22.03 0.00
C ILE A 622 -15.87 -22.03 -0.57
N GLN A 623 -16.70 -22.92 -0.03
CA GLN A 623 -18.10 -23.05 -0.41
C GLN A 623 -18.98 -22.16 0.48
N LEU A 624 -19.99 -21.54 -0.13
CA LEU A 624 -21.04 -20.79 0.56
C LEU A 624 -22.40 -21.13 -0.06
N ASN A 625 -23.11 -22.05 0.59
CA ASN A 625 -24.44 -22.53 0.22
C ASN A 625 -25.19 -23.05 1.46
N ALA A 626 -26.45 -23.47 1.30
CA ALA A 626 -27.28 -23.96 2.40
C ALA A 626 -26.68 -25.18 3.16
N GLY A 627 -25.80 -25.96 2.52
CA GLY A 627 -25.06 -27.08 3.11
C GLY A 627 -23.80 -26.69 3.88
N THR A 628 -23.49 -25.40 4.03
CA THR A 628 -22.25 -24.90 4.67
C THR A 628 -22.52 -24.10 5.96
N PRO A 629 -23.09 -24.75 7.01
CA PRO A 629 -23.51 -24.03 8.22
C PRO A 629 -22.37 -23.32 8.95
N GLN A 630 -21.13 -23.84 8.89
CA GLN A 630 -19.97 -23.19 9.50
C GLN A 630 -19.64 -21.85 8.83
N THR A 631 -19.62 -21.80 7.49
CA THR A 631 -19.37 -20.58 6.74
C THR A 631 -20.49 -19.55 6.94
N ILE A 632 -21.75 -20.00 6.96
CA ILE A 632 -22.93 -19.13 7.24
C ILE A 632 -22.86 -18.56 8.67
N THR A 633 -22.48 -19.38 9.65
CA THR A 633 -22.32 -18.94 11.04
C THR A 633 -21.21 -17.91 11.16
N ALA A 634 -20.06 -18.16 10.53
CA ALA A 634 -18.94 -17.22 10.51
C ALA A 634 -19.29 -15.89 9.85
N TRP A 635 -20.09 -15.89 8.78
CA TRP A 635 -20.63 -14.68 8.17
C TRP A 635 -21.45 -13.86 9.17
N ASN A 636 -22.48 -14.49 9.75
CA ASN A 636 -23.38 -13.82 10.68
C ASN A 636 -22.63 -13.30 11.92
N GLN A 637 -21.68 -14.09 12.43
CA GLN A 637 -20.89 -13.75 13.58
C GLN A 637 -19.96 -12.57 13.30
N THR A 638 -19.23 -12.60 12.17
CA THR A 638 -18.36 -11.49 11.74
C THR A 638 -19.16 -10.22 11.51
N ARG A 639 -20.34 -10.33 10.87
CA ARG A 639 -21.28 -9.21 10.71
C ARG A 639 -21.69 -8.62 12.04
N SER A 640 -22.01 -9.46 13.03
CA SER A 640 -22.37 -8.98 14.37
C SER A 640 -21.21 -8.29 15.09
N TRP A 641 -19.97 -8.65 14.81
CA TRP A 641 -18.77 -8.01 15.39
C TRP A 641 -18.44 -6.66 14.74
N LEU A 642 -18.71 -6.49 13.45
CA LEU A 642 -18.32 -5.28 12.74
C LEU A 642 -19.42 -4.20 12.74
N LEU A 643 -20.68 -4.56 12.58
CA LEU A 643 -21.75 -3.58 12.36
C LEU A 643 -21.94 -2.57 13.49
N ASN A 644 -22.13 -1.30 13.08
CA ASN A 644 -22.29 -0.14 13.96
C ASN A 644 -21.12 0.05 14.94
N ARG A 645 -19.95 -0.52 14.63
CA ARG A 645 -18.70 -0.26 15.31
C ARG A 645 -17.72 0.41 14.35
N THR A 646 -16.88 1.26 14.90
CA THR A 646 -15.72 1.86 14.26
C THR A 646 -14.49 1.04 14.66
N MET A 647 -13.63 0.74 13.70
CA MET A 647 -12.31 0.18 13.97
C MET A 647 -11.40 1.33 14.41
N GLU A 648 -11.05 1.33 15.70
CA GLU A 648 -10.26 2.41 16.29
C GLU A 648 -8.77 2.21 15.98
N GLN A 649 -8.31 0.96 16.10
CA GLN A 649 -6.92 0.60 15.91
C GLN A 649 -6.76 -0.89 15.63
N CYS A 650 -5.74 -1.23 14.85
CA CYS A 650 -5.28 -2.59 14.65
C CYS A 650 -3.76 -2.63 14.77
N ALA A 651 -3.24 -3.73 15.31
CA ALA A 651 -1.82 -4.00 15.39
C ALA A 651 -1.54 -5.47 15.12
N SER A 652 -0.45 -5.75 14.42
CA SER A 652 0.05 -7.10 14.18
C SER A 652 1.46 -7.21 14.74
N GLY A 653 1.71 -8.25 15.53
CA GLY A 653 3.01 -8.49 16.17
C GLY A 653 3.08 -9.86 16.81
N GLN A 654 4.28 -10.46 16.84
CA GLN A 654 4.51 -11.80 17.41
C GLN A 654 3.60 -12.91 16.84
N GLY A 655 3.11 -12.74 15.61
CA GLY A 655 2.19 -13.68 14.94
C GLY A 655 0.72 -13.57 15.37
N ILE A 656 0.34 -12.49 16.08
CA ILE A 656 -1.04 -12.16 16.41
C ILE A 656 -1.41 -10.84 15.76
N THR A 657 -2.60 -10.78 15.18
CA THR A 657 -3.27 -9.54 14.83
C THR A 657 -4.40 -9.28 15.82
N ALA A 658 -4.48 -8.02 16.26
CA ALA A 658 -5.45 -7.56 17.23
C ALA A 658 -6.07 -6.24 16.78
N CYS A 659 -7.40 -6.14 16.80
CA CYS A 659 -8.15 -4.97 16.34
C CYS A 659 -9.19 -4.54 17.36
N GLN A 660 -9.11 -3.29 17.81
CA GLN A 660 -10.08 -2.70 18.71
C GLN A 660 -11.24 -2.09 17.93
N MET A 661 -12.45 -2.44 18.35
CA MET A 661 -13.70 -1.92 17.81
C MET A 661 -14.47 -1.19 18.92
N SER A 662 -15.01 -0.02 18.62
CA SER A 662 -15.89 0.74 19.53
C SER A 662 -17.17 1.17 18.82
N GLY A 663 -18.29 1.37 19.52
CA GLY A 663 -19.50 1.92 18.89
C GLY A 663 -20.80 1.56 19.55
N GLY A 664 -21.91 1.83 18.85
CA GLY A 664 -23.28 1.68 19.37
C GLY A 664 -23.66 0.24 19.75
N SER A 665 -22.96 -0.75 19.18
CA SER A 665 -23.10 -2.17 19.53
C SER A 665 -22.20 -2.62 20.69
N GLY A 666 -21.53 -1.69 21.39
CA GLY A 666 -20.55 -1.97 22.45
C GLY A 666 -19.13 -2.16 21.93
N ASN A 667 -18.16 -2.21 22.85
CA ASN A 667 -16.74 -2.35 22.50
C ASN A 667 -16.34 -3.83 22.42
N LEU A 668 -15.36 -4.15 21.57
CA LEU A 668 -14.74 -5.47 21.53
C LEU A 668 -13.30 -5.41 21.00
N MET A 669 -12.54 -6.46 21.25
CA MET A 669 -11.21 -6.69 20.66
C MET A 669 -11.27 -7.95 19.79
N LEU A 670 -10.97 -7.84 18.50
CA LEU A 670 -10.82 -8.99 17.60
C LEU A 670 -9.39 -9.48 17.62
N LEU A 671 -9.17 -10.79 17.75
CA LEU A 671 -7.85 -11.41 17.80
C LEU A 671 -7.79 -12.61 16.85
N TRP A 672 -6.71 -12.75 16.08
CA TRP A 672 -6.42 -13.95 15.28
C TRP A 672 -4.92 -14.10 15.03
N THR A 673 -4.51 -15.29 14.58
CA THR A 673 -3.17 -15.53 14.01
C THR A 673 -3.25 -15.67 12.48
N ASP A 674 -2.16 -15.37 11.79
CA ASP A 674 -2.07 -15.63 10.34
C ASP A 674 -1.92 -17.13 10.05
N GLU A 675 -1.27 -17.85 10.98
CA GLU A 675 -1.07 -19.29 10.94
C GLU A 675 -0.97 -19.88 12.36
N GLY A 676 -1.19 -21.20 12.47
CA GLY A 676 -1.03 -21.92 13.72
C GLY A 676 -1.88 -21.39 14.87
N THR A 677 -1.37 -21.51 16.10
CA THR A 677 -2.01 -20.99 17.32
C THR A 677 -0.99 -20.33 18.23
N LYS A 678 -1.46 -19.41 19.09
CA LYS A 678 -0.66 -18.75 20.13
C LYS A 678 -1.45 -18.66 21.43
N GLN A 679 -0.75 -18.68 22.54
CA GLN A 679 -1.31 -18.35 23.85
C GLN A 679 -1.28 -16.83 24.03
N VAL A 680 -2.42 -16.23 24.35
CA VAL A 680 -2.58 -14.77 24.44
C VAL A 680 -3.14 -14.41 25.81
N ASN A 681 -2.47 -13.49 26.51
CA ASN A 681 -2.93 -12.95 27.78
C ASN A 681 -3.91 -11.78 27.55
N LEU A 682 -5.13 -11.94 28.04
CA LEU A 682 -6.22 -10.97 27.90
C LEU A 682 -6.32 -9.97 29.07
N GLY A 683 -5.31 -9.88 29.92
CA GLY A 683 -5.33 -9.02 31.10
C GLY A 683 -5.71 -7.58 30.77
N GLY A 684 -6.90 -7.15 31.23
CA GLY A 684 -7.44 -5.79 31.06
C GLY A 684 -8.36 -5.59 29.84
N LEU A 685 -8.59 -6.60 28.99
CA LEU A 685 -9.30 -6.41 27.71
C LEU A 685 -10.79 -6.77 27.72
N GLY A 686 -11.24 -7.57 28.69
CA GLY A 686 -12.64 -7.98 28.79
C GLY A 686 -12.87 -9.13 29.77
N SER A 687 -14.12 -9.56 29.88
CA SER A 687 -14.54 -10.66 30.76
C SER A 687 -15.09 -11.87 30.00
N ARG A 688 -15.39 -11.74 28.70
CA ARG A 688 -15.94 -12.82 27.88
C ARG A 688 -15.20 -12.97 26.55
N VAL A 689 -15.15 -14.19 26.03
CA VAL A 689 -14.63 -14.52 24.71
C VAL A 689 -15.77 -15.11 23.89
N GLN A 690 -16.02 -14.51 22.74
CA GLN A 690 -16.94 -15.02 21.74
C GLN A 690 -16.16 -15.60 20.58
N GLN A 691 -16.44 -16.85 20.25
CA GLN A 691 -15.84 -17.59 19.15
C GLN A 691 -16.56 -17.32 17.84
N LEU A 692 -15.94 -17.69 16.72
CA LEU A 692 -16.50 -17.52 15.38
C LEU A 692 -17.76 -18.37 15.13
N ASP A 693 -17.93 -19.48 15.86
CA ASP A 693 -19.15 -20.29 15.84
C ASP A 693 -20.29 -19.70 16.68
N GLY A 694 -20.06 -18.54 17.32
CA GLY A 694 -21.02 -17.83 18.17
C GLY A 694 -21.04 -18.28 19.63
N SER A 695 -20.28 -19.33 20.00
CA SER A 695 -20.16 -19.74 21.39
C SER A 695 -19.49 -18.66 22.23
N VAL A 696 -19.95 -18.50 23.47
CA VAL A 696 -19.45 -17.49 24.41
C VAL A 696 -18.99 -18.18 25.69
N SER A 697 -17.80 -17.84 26.16
CA SER A 697 -17.25 -18.30 27.43
C SER A 697 -16.72 -17.13 28.26
N SER A 698 -16.68 -17.29 29.58
CA SER A 698 -15.97 -16.33 30.44
C SER A 698 -14.46 -16.46 30.22
N VAL A 699 -13.75 -15.34 30.25
CA VAL A 699 -12.29 -15.33 30.26
C VAL A 699 -11.80 -16.15 31.47
N PRO A 700 -10.89 -17.13 31.27
CA PRO A 700 -10.45 -17.99 32.36
C PRO A 700 -9.70 -17.20 33.44
N ALA A 701 -9.62 -17.75 34.66
CA ALA A 701 -8.90 -17.12 35.76
C ALA A 701 -7.42 -16.84 35.44
N SER A 702 -6.78 -17.68 34.61
CA SER A 702 -5.44 -17.46 34.09
C SER A 702 -5.31 -16.23 33.19
N ARG A 703 -6.44 -15.73 32.66
CA ARG A 703 -6.53 -14.71 31.60
C ARG A 703 -5.87 -15.10 30.27
N VAL A 704 -5.35 -16.32 30.15
CA VAL A 704 -4.68 -16.79 28.94
C VAL A 704 -5.63 -17.64 28.11
N ILE A 705 -5.74 -17.34 26.81
CA ILE A 705 -6.51 -18.12 25.84
C ILE A 705 -5.64 -18.56 24.67
N THR A 706 -6.03 -19.66 24.01
CA THR A 706 -5.47 -20.04 22.72
C THR A 706 -6.19 -19.27 21.61
N VAL A 707 -5.44 -18.52 20.81
CA VAL A 707 -5.92 -17.84 19.60
C VAL A 707 -5.31 -18.54 18.39
N GLY A 708 -6.11 -18.77 17.36
CA GLY A 708 -5.66 -19.35 16.09
C GLY A 708 -6.13 -18.53 14.90
N ILE A 709 -6.17 -19.16 13.73
CA ILE A 709 -6.60 -18.49 12.49
C ILE A 709 -8.07 -18.04 12.52
N ALA A 710 -8.94 -18.74 13.27
CA ALA A 710 -10.33 -18.31 13.44
C ALA A 710 -10.36 -17.08 14.37
N PRO A 711 -10.84 -15.91 13.91
CA PRO A 711 -10.91 -14.75 14.77
C PRO A 711 -11.82 -14.98 15.98
N VAL A 712 -11.43 -14.40 17.11
CA VAL A 712 -12.23 -14.38 18.34
C VAL A 712 -12.47 -12.94 18.76
N ALA A 713 -13.64 -12.67 19.36
CA ALA A 713 -13.94 -11.38 19.95
C ALA A 713 -13.85 -11.45 21.48
N VAL A 714 -13.03 -10.58 22.07
CA VAL A 714 -13.01 -10.35 23.52
C VAL A 714 -13.95 -9.20 23.83
N LEU A 715 -14.94 -9.48 24.67
CA LEU A 715 -16.02 -8.58 25.05
C LEU A 715 -15.84 -8.13 26.50
N PRO A 716 -16.28 -6.91 26.85
CA PRO A 716 -16.40 -6.45 28.23
C PRO A 716 -17.13 -7.45 29.12
#